data_AF-A0A9W9L3Q8-F1
#
_entry.id   AF-A0A9W9L3Q8-F1
#
_cell.length_a   1.000
_cell.length_b   1.000
_cell.length_c   1.000
_cell.angle_alpha   90.00
_cell.angle_beta   90.00
_cell.angle_gamma   90.00
#
_symmetry.space_group_name_H-M   'P 1'
#
loop_
_entity.id
_entity.type
_entity.pdbx_description
1 polymer ?
#
loop_
_entity_poly.entity_id
_entity_poly.type
_entity_poly.pdbx_seq_one_letter_code
_entity_poly.pdbx_strand_id
1 'polypeptide(L)'
;MSTTIPEPPTESRRERRPSVGAPIADLQGPVGPGFSRPKHKRTFTGLGPAEIKHVEASIPEPLREAWRKHSATEFSNKDEFETELVRHIETTLARSLYNCDEQAAYSGTALAFRDRLIVEWNKTQQRQTFTDQKRVYYLSLEFLMGRALDNAMLNVGMKDAAREGLKDLGFRIEDVINQEHDAALGNGGLGRLAACFLDSMATLNYPAWGYGLRYRYGIFKQEIVNGYQVEIPDYWLDNNPWEFPRHEITVDIQFYGNIKKYQDESGKIVHSWEDGEIVQAIAYDVPIPGYGTKTTNNLRLWSSKASSGEFDFQKFNAGDYESAVADQQRAETISAVLYPNDNLERGKELRLKQQYFWCAASLFDIVRRFKKTKRAWSEFPDQVAIQLNDTHPTLAIVELQRILIDKEGLEWDEAWGIVTKTFSYTNHTVLPEALEKWSVPLMQNLLPRHLQIIYEINLFFLQSVEKRFPKDREILSRVSIIEESHPKMVRMAYLAIIGSHKVNGVAELHSDLLKTTLFKDFVTIYGPDRFTNVTNGITPRRWLHQANPRLSALIAEKLGGYDFLKDLTLLDGIEAFVDDKEFRKEWALIKRENKLRLAQHIKATTGFDVNPNALFDVQVKRIHEYKRQQLNIFGLIHRYLSIKDMSAEEKKKVVPRVSIFGGKAAPGYWMAKTIIHLINKVADVVNRDPDIGDLLKVIFIEDYNVSKAEIICPASDISEHISTAGTEGSGTSNMKFVLNGGLIIGTCDGANIEITREIGEQNIFLFGNLAEDVEDLRHRHFYGDFKLDPQLERVFNAIKDGMFGDKNEFSALLNSIEEHGDYYLVSDDFNSYITTHEMVDEAFLNQDEWLAKSITSVARMGFFSMDRVTNEYADSIWNIEPLEVKD
;
A
#
# COMPACT_ATOMS: atom_id res chain seq x y z
N MET A 1 92.52 2.73 -21.63
CA MET A 1 92.93 3.39 -20.37
C MET A 1 91.64 3.87 -19.72
N SER A 2 91.08 3.13 -18.77
CA SER A 2 91.26 3.31 -17.30
C SER A 2 90.83 4.74 -16.88
N THR A 3 89.82 4.99 -16.04
CA THR A 3 89.64 4.50 -14.67
C THR A 3 88.20 4.72 -14.15
N THR A 4 87.73 3.74 -13.38
CA THR A 4 86.70 3.64 -12.30
C THR A 4 86.31 4.88 -11.50
N ILE A 5 85.06 4.94 -10.94
CA ILE A 5 84.66 4.75 -9.50
C ILE A 5 83.11 4.40 -9.42
N PRO A 6 82.48 3.98 -8.28
CA PRO A 6 81.89 2.65 -8.06
C PRO A 6 80.34 2.58 -7.95
N GLU A 7 79.77 1.39 -8.14
CA GLU A 7 78.33 1.09 -7.97
C GLU A 7 77.91 0.94 -6.48
N PRO A 8 76.68 1.35 -6.11
CA PRO A 8 76.07 1.08 -4.81
C PRO A 8 75.35 -0.30 -4.77
N PRO A 9 75.13 -0.88 -3.57
CA PRO A 9 74.71 -2.27 -3.41
C PRO A 9 73.21 -2.50 -3.67
N THR A 10 72.92 -3.70 -4.17
CA THR A 10 71.61 -4.29 -4.46
C THR A 10 70.66 -4.29 -3.25
N GLU A 11 69.49 -3.66 -3.39
CA GLU A 11 68.38 -3.75 -2.44
C GLU A 11 67.75 -5.15 -2.43
N SER A 12 67.82 -5.80 -1.27
CA SER A 12 67.11 -7.03 -0.94
C SER A 12 65.59 -6.78 -0.90
N ARG A 13 64.81 -7.64 -1.56
CA ARG A 13 63.35 -7.76 -1.42
C ARG A 13 62.95 -7.72 0.05
N ARG A 14 62.22 -6.69 0.47
CA ARG A 14 61.57 -6.63 1.78
C ARG A 14 60.45 -7.67 1.85
N GLU A 15 60.69 -8.74 2.61
CA GLU A 15 59.63 -9.62 3.10
C GLU A 15 58.62 -8.82 3.94
N ARG A 16 57.33 -9.04 3.70
CA ARG A 16 56.24 -8.51 4.53
C ARG A 16 56.39 -9.07 5.94
N ARG A 17 56.63 -8.19 6.92
CA ARG A 17 56.51 -8.54 8.34
C ARG A 17 55.08 -9.01 8.62
N PRO A 18 54.87 -10.12 9.36
CA PRO A 18 53.55 -10.47 9.86
C PRO A 18 53.06 -9.34 10.76
N SER A 19 51.81 -8.93 10.56
CA SER A 19 51.08 -8.08 11.50
C SER A 19 51.21 -8.68 12.90
N VAL A 20 51.87 -7.96 13.81
CA VAL A 20 51.84 -8.27 15.24
C VAL A 20 50.38 -8.12 15.68
N GLY A 21 49.69 -9.26 15.77
CA GLY A 21 48.38 -9.33 16.39
C GLY A 21 48.47 -8.83 17.83
N ALA A 22 47.43 -8.13 18.27
CA ALA A 22 47.20 -7.93 19.70
C ALA A 22 47.35 -9.29 20.42
N PRO A 23 47.93 -9.33 21.62
CA PRO A 23 48.14 -10.60 22.31
C PRO A 23 46.79 -11.29 22.46
N ILE A 24 46.73 -12.54 21.99
CA ILE A 24 45.66 -13.48 22.32
C ILE A 24 45.74 -13.64 23.83
N ALA A 25 44.90 -12.89 24.55
CA ALA A 25 44.69 -13.16 25.95
C ALA A 25 43.89 -14.45 26.00
N ASP A 26 44.57 -15.57 26.26
CA ASP A 26 43.90 -16.74 26.82
C ASP A 26 43.17 -16.27 28.08
N LEU A 27 41.85 -16.14 27.99
CA LEU A 27 40.99 -15.75 29.12
C LEU A 27 40.93 -16.90 30.13
N GLN A 28 42.06 -17.19 30.77
CA GLN A 28 42.17 -18.02 31.96
C GLN A 28 42.24 -17.11 33.18
N GLY A 29 41.09 -16.55 33.57
CA GLY A 29 40.96 -15.77 34.80
C GLY A 29 39.65 -16.12 35.52
N PRO A 30 39.63 -16.19 36.86
CA PRO A 30 38.44 -16.56 37.62
C PRO A 30 37.32 -15.54 37.41
N VAL A 31 36.11 -16.03 37.17
CA VAL A 31 34.88 -15.24 37.16
C VAL A 31 34.58 -14.86 38.61
N GLY A 32 34.90 -13.63 39.00
CA GLY A 32 34.68 -13.09 40.34
C GLY A 32 34.01 -11.70 40.32
N PRO A 33 33.50 -11.22 41.47
CA PRO A 33 32.83 -9.94 41.59
C PRO A 33 33.85 -8.80 41.39
N GLY A 34 34.02 -8.36 40.14
CA GLY A 34 34.95 -7.30 39.76
C GLY A 34 35.47 -7.38 38.31
N PHE A 35 35.37 -8.54 37.66
CA PHE A 35 35.77 -8.70 36.25
C PHE A 35 34.57 -9.14 35.41
N SER A 36 33.99 -8.23 34.64
CA SER A 36 32.97 -8.60 33.64
C SER A 36 33.63 -8.92 32.31
N ARG A 37 33.35 -10.11 31.76
CA ARG A 37 33.68 -10.42 30.36
C ARG A 37 33.13 -9.33 29.43
N PRO A 38 33.75 -9.06 28.28
CA PRO A 38 33.12 -8.23 27.24
C PRO A 38 31.72 -8.77 26.97
N LYS A 39 30.69 -8.01 27.36
CA LYS A 39 29.30 -8.39 27.11
C LYS A 39 28.96 -7.98 25.69
N HIS A 40 28.49 -8.92 24.86
CA HIS A 40 27.94 -8.58 23.56
C HIS A 40 26.79 -7.59 23.79
N LYS A 41 26.89 -6.40 23.20
CA LYS A 41 25.77 -5.44 23.15
C LYS A 41 25.15 -5.54 21.77
N ARG A 42 23.83 -5.78 21.72
CA ARG A 42 23.10 -5.83 20.45
C ARG A 42 23.14 -4.45 19.79
N THR A 43 23.44 -4.41 18.49
CA THR A 43 23.15 -3.25 17.65
C THR A 43 21.89 -3.52 16.82
N PHE A 44 20.98 -2.55 16.78
CA PHE A 44 19.63 -2.79 16.23
C PHE A 44 19.57 -3.02 14.71
N THR A 45 20.63 -2.72 13.96
CA THR A 45 20.65 -2.77 12.48
C THR A 45 22.00 -3.24 11.91
N GLY A 46 22.85 -3.88 12.71
CA GLY A 46 24.20 -4.29 12.32
C GLY A 46 25.32 -3.38 12.85
N LEU A 47 26.56 -3.77 12.58
CA LEU A 47 27.80 -3.11 13.04
C LEU A 47 28.56 -2.50 11.86
N GLY A 48 29.25 -1.38 12.09
CA GLY A 48 30.18 -0.81 11.11
C GLY A 48 31.47 -1.66 10.96
N PRO A 49 32.27 -1.44 9.90
CA PRO A 49 33.47 -2.26 9.63
C PRO A 49 34.50 -2.27 10.78
N ALA A 50 34.71 -1.13 11.43
CA ALA A 50 35.63 -1.02 12.56
C ALA A 50 35.09 -1.73 13.82
N GLU A 51 33.78 -1.65 14.05
CA GLU A 51 33.13 -2.29 15.19
C GLU A 51 33.14 -3.82 15.04
N ILE A 52 32.91 -4.35 13.84
CA ILE A 52 33.01 -5.79 13.55
C ILE A 52 34.41 -6.30 13.92
N LYS A 53 35.47 -5.66 13.42
CA LYS A 53 36.86 -6.06 13.72
C LYS A 53 37.15 -6.03 15.22
N HIS A 54 36.65 -5.02 15.93
CA HIS A 54 36.82 -4.91 17.36
C HIS A 54 36.07 -6.01 18.12
N VAL A 55 34.82 -6.27 17.76
CA VAL A 55 33.99 -7.34 18.36
C VAL A 55 34.61 -8.70 18.07
N GLU A 56 34.99 -8.99 16.83
CA GLU A 56 35.63 -10.24 16.45
C GLU A 56 36.94 -10.48 17.21
N ALA A 57 37.80 -9.46 17.34
CA ALA A 57 39.04 -9.55 18.10
C ALA A 57 38.80 -9.77 19.61
N SER A 58 37.65 -9.35 20.14
CA SER A 58 37.29 -9.53 21.55
C SER A 58 36.74 -10.92 21.89
N ILE A 59 36.40 -11.74 20.89
CA ILE A 59 35.81 -13.08 21.07
C ILE A 59 36.87 -14.14 20.74
N PRO A 60 37.29 -14.97 21.72
CA PRO A 60 38.21 -16.09 21.48
C PRO A 60 37.76 -17.01 20.33
N GLU A 61 38.71 -17.50 19.52
CA GLU A 61 38.43 -18.35 18.35
C GLU A 61 37.57 -19.59 18.67
N PRO A 62 37.83 -20.36 19.76
CA PRO A 62 37.01 -21.53 20.06
C PRO A 62 35.53 -21.18 20.31
N LEU A 63 35.26 -19.99 20.85
CA LEU A 63 33.89 -19.51 21.01
C LEU A 63 33.28 -19.14 19.67
N ARG A 64 34.03 -18.48 18.77
CA ARG A 64 33.56 -18.16 17.41
C ARG A 64 33.28 -19.42 16.61
N GLU A 65 34.14 -20.42 16.66
CA GLU A 65 33.95 -21.72 16.02
C GLU A 65 32.69 -22.42 16.53
N ALA A 66 32.43 -22.40 17.84
CA ALA A 66 31.20 -22.96 18.41
C ALA A 66 29.95 -22.26 17.86
N TRP A 67 29.96 -20.93 17.73
CA TRP A 67 28.86 -20.18 17.11
C TRP A 67 28.71 -20.50 15.62
N ARG A 68 29.80 -20.51 14.85
CA ARG A 68 29.76 -20.84 13.41
C ARG A 68 29.21 -22.24 13.17
N LYS A 69 29.61 -23.23 13.98
CA LYS A 69 29.16 -24.62 13.86
C LYS A 69 27.65 -24.79 14.05
N HIS A 70 27.03 -23.97 14.89
CA HIS A 70 25.60 -24.04 15.21
C HIS A 70 24.79 -22.87 14.65
N SER A 71 25.37 -22.10 13.71
CA SER A 71 24.65 -21.00 13.05
C SER A 71 23.52 -21.57 12.21
N ALA A 72 22.36 -20.90 12.24
CA ALA A 72 21.21 -21.31 11.47
C ALA A 72 21.54 -21.32 9.96
N THR A 73 21.12 -22.38 9.28
CA THR A 73 21.21 -22.53 7.84
C THR A 73 19.81 -22.52 7.25
N GLU A 74 19.68 -21.97 6.05
CA GLU A 74 18.41 -21.95 5.33
C GLU A 74 18.16 -23.33 4.72
N PHE A 75 16.92 -23.83 4.79
CA PHE A 75 16.57 -25.07 4.08
C PHE A 75 16.64 -24.86 2.56
N SER A 76 17.18 -25.84 1.85
CA SER A 76 17.52 -25.77 0.42
C SER A 76 16.75 -26.79 -0.43
N ASN A 77 16.09 -27.74 0.22
CA ASN A 77 15.35 -28.83 -0.41
C ASN A 77 14.14 -29.23 0.43
N LYS A 78 13.37 -30.18 -0.08
CA LYS A 78 12.13 -30.70 0.51
C LYS A 78 12.35 -31.30 1.91
N ASP A 79 13.33 -32.18 2.08
CA ASP A 79 13.55 -32.90 3.35
C ASP A 79 13.98 -31.95 4.48
N GLU A 80 14.79 -30.94 4.16
CA GLU A 80 15.16 -29.88 5.12
C GLU A 80 13.94 -29.01 5.49
N PHE A 81 13.07 -28.68 4.53
CA PHE A 81 11.83 -27.97 4.81
C PHE A 81 10.90 -28.77 5.73
N GLU A 82 10.69 -30.07 5.45
CA GLU A 82 9.89 -30.96 6.29
C GLU A 82 10.42 -31.00 7.73
N THR A 83 11.75 -31.09 7.87
CA THR A 83 12.42 -31.09 9.18
C THR A 83 12.12 -29.79 9.95
N GLU A 84 12.25 -28.63 9.31
CA GLU A 84 11.99 -27.34 9.94
C GLU A 84 10.50 -27.13 10.28
N LEU A 85 9.60 -27.53 9.39
CA LEU A 85 8.16 -27.45 9.62
C LEU A 85 7.75 -28.35 10.80
N VAL A 86 8.18 -29.62 10.82
CA VAL A 86 7.88 -30.56 11.92
C VAL A 86 8.49 -30.06 13.22
N ARG A 87 9.72 -29.52 13.19
CA ARG A 87 10.34 -28.88 14.35
C ARG A 87 9.43 -27.78 14.92
N HIS A 88 8.88 -26.89 14.11
CA HIS A 88 7.99 -25.84 14.61
C HIS A 88 6.66 -26.39 15.13
N ILE A 89 6.08 -27.39 14.49
CA ILE A 89 4.86 -28.06 14.99
C ILE A 89 5.11 -28.64 16.39
N GLU A 90 6.20 -29.39 16.57
CA GLU A 90 6.47 -30.08 17.83
C GLU A 90 6.98 -29.15 18.94
N THR A 91 7.80 -28.17 18.59
CA THR A 91 8.48 -27.32 19.59
C THR A 91 7.82 -25.96 19.80
N THR A 92 7.45 -25.26 18.72
CA THR A 92 6.94 -23.89 18.81
C THR A 92 5.44 -23.89 19.07
N LEU A 93 4.70 -24.75 18.38
CA LEU A 93 3.25 -24.88 18.54
C LEU A 93 2.86 -25.87 19.66
N ALA A 94 3.82 -26.63 20.18
CA ALA A 94 3.60 -27.69 21.19
C ALA A 94 2.53 -28.70 20.75
N ARG A 95 2.53 -29.08 19.47
CA ARG A 95 1.63 -30.08 18.88
C ARG A 95 2.41 -31.33 18.49
N SER A 96 1.74 -32.29 17.87
CA SER A 96 2.31 -33.55 17.40
C SER A 96 1.58 -33.99 16.13
N LEU A 97 2.03 -35.08 15.51
CA LEU A 97 1.32 -35.72 14.39
C LEU A 97 -0.17 -35.95 14.69
N TYR A 98 -0.53 -36.29 15.93
CA TYR A 98 -1.90 -36.68 16.29
C TYR A 98 -2.89 -35.51 16.38
N ASN A 99 -2.40 -34.28 16.44
CA ASN A 99 -3.24 -33.09 16.55
C ASN A 99 -2.75 -31.95 15.66
N CYS A 100 -2.02 -32.22 14.57
CA CYS A 100 -1.66 -31.20 13.59
C CYS A 100 -2.82 -30.99 12.59
N ASP A 101 -3.59 -29.92 12.78
CA ASP A 101 -4.59 -29.46 11.82
C ASP A 101 -3.97 -28.51 10.78
N GLU A 102 -4.77 -28.07 9.81
CA GLU A 102 -4.33 -27.14 8.75
C GLU A 102 -3.80 -25.81 9.32
N GLN A 103 -4.40 -25.31 10.42
CA GLN A 103 -3.94 -24.08 11.08
C GLN A 103 -2.54 -24.25 11.68
N ALA A 104 -2.26 -25.42 12.28
CA ALA A 104 -0.92 -25.77 12.76
C ALA A 104 0.06 -25.97 11.61
N ALA A 105 -0.35 -26.62 10.52
CA ALA A 105 0.47 -26.77 9.32
C ALA A 105 0.82 -25.41 8.72
N TYR A 106 -0.15 -24.48 8.64
CA TYR A 106 0.07 -23.09 8.24
C TYR A 106 1.08 -22.40 9.14
N SER A 107 0.84 -22.42 10.44
CA SER A 107 1.71 -21.74 11.41
C SER A 107 3.13 -22.31 11.37
N GLY A 108 3.28 -23.64 11.29
CA GLY A 108 4.57 -24.31 11.15
C GLY A 108 5.30 -23.95 9.85
N THR A 109 4.58 -23.95 8.72
CA THR A 109 5.11 -23.55 7.42
C THR A 109 5.57 -22.08 7.44
N ALA A 110 4.72 -21.17 7.92
CA ALA A 110 5.01 -19.76 7.99
C ALA A 110 6.22 -19.47 8.91
N LEU A 111 6.32 -20.17 10.05
CA LEU A 111 7.48 -20.07 10.95
C LEU A 111 8.78 -20.57 10.28
N ALA A 112 8.75 -21.69 9.55
CA ALA A 112 9.91 -22.20 8.83
C ALA A 112 10.40 -21.19 7.77
N PHE A 113 9.47 -20.62 6.98
CA PHE A 113 9.80 -19.57 6.02
C PHE A 113 10.27 -18.29 6.70
N ARG A 114 9.66 -17.89 7.82
CA ARG A 114 10.11 -16.73 8.58
C ARG A 114 11.53 -16.90 9.10
N ASP A 115 11.91 -18.07 9.61
CA ASP A 115 13.27 -18.34 10.07
C ASP A 115 14.29 -18.14 8.93
N ARG A 116 13.97 -18.66 7.72
CA ARG A 116 14.75 -18.37 6.49
C ARG A 116 14.84 -16.87 6.19
N LEU A 117 13.70 -16.16 6.21
CA LEU A 117 13.66 -14.71 5.96
C LEU A 117 14.43 -13.89 7.00
N ILE A 118 14.44 -14.30 8.27
CA ILE A 118 15.18 -13.61 9.33
C ILE A 118 16.69 -13.69 9.10
N VAL A 119 17.18 -14.84 8.63
CA VAL A 119 18.59 -15.01 8.27
C VAL A 119 18.99 -14.01 7.18
N GLU A 120 18.23 -13.94 6.08
CA GLU A 120 18.52 -13.01 4.99
C GLU A 120 18.22 -11.54 5.34
N TRP A 121 17.23 -11.28 6.19
CA TRP A 121 16.98 -9.94 6.74
C TRP A 121 18.19 -9.45 7.55
N ASN A 122 18.74 -10.29 8.44
CA ASN A 122 19.93 -9.94 9.22
C ASN A 122 21.14 -9.64 8.32
N LYS A 123 21.38 -10.49 7.31
CA LYS A 123 22.45 -10.27 6.32
C LYS A 123 22.21 -8.97 5.54
N THR A 124 20.99 -8.72 5.10
CA THR A 124 20.61 -7.49 4.37
C THR A 124 20.85 -6.24 5.22
N GLN A 125 20.37 -6.22 6.48
CA GLN A 125 20.59 -5.08 7.38
C GLN A 125 22.08 -4.85 7.66
N GLN A 126 22.85 -5.92 7.82
CA GLN A 126 24.29 -5.85 8.00
C GLN A 126 25.00 -5.33 6.74
N ARG A 127 24.63 -5.78 5.53
CA ARG A 127 25.18 -5.25 4.26
C ARG A 127 24.89 -3.76 4.10
N GLN A 128 23.65 -3.33 4.38
CA GLN A 128 23.25 -1.92 4.30
C GLN A 128 24.00 -1.06 5.32
N THR A 129 24.21 -1.55 6.54
CA THR A 129 24.97 -0.81 7.57
C THR A 129 26.47 -0.80 7.31
N PHE A 130 27.01 -1.87 6.73
CA PHE A 130 28.42 -1.93 6.34
C PHE A 130 28.75 -0.97 5.20
N THR A 131 27.88 -0.91 4.18
CA THR A 131 28.09 -0.10 2.98
C THR A 131 27.76 1.37 3.21
N ASP A 132 26.82 1.65 4.12
CA ASP A 132 26.40 3.01 4.50
C ASP A 132 26.04 3.89 3.30
N GLN A 133 25.24 3.33 2.39
CA GLN A 133 24.62 4.04 1.27
C GLN A 133 23.34 4.76 1.73
N LYS A 134 22.93 5.76 0.93
CA LYS A 134 21.64 6.45 1.08
C LYS A 134 20.50 5.45 1.17
N ARG A 135 19.53 5.71 2.04
CA ARG A 135 18.36 4.84 2.26
C ARG A 135 17.05 5.59 2.01
N VAL A 136 16.05 4.85 1.53
CA VAL A 136 14.68 5.35 1.37
C VAL A 136 13.80 4.89 2.52
N TYR A 137 12.99 5.81 3.04
CA TYR A 137 11.95 5.53 4.01
C TYR A 137 10.59 5.93 3.44
N TYR A 138 9.79 4.92 3.15
CA TYR A 138 8.45 5.10 2.60
C TYR A 138 7.44 5.17 3.75
N LEU A 139 6.89 6.36 3.99
CA LEU A 139 5.90 6.59 5.03
C LEU A 139 4.51 6.49 4.42
N SER A 140 3.75 5.46 4.79
CA SER A 140 2.32 5.37 4.48
C SER A 140 1.48 5.00 5.70
N LEU A 141 0.29 5.59 5.76
CA LEU A 141 -0.71 5.27 6.77
C LEU A 141 -1.36 3.90 6.53
N GLU A 142 -1.27 3.35 5.32
CA GLU A 142 -1.78 2.03 5.00
C GLU A 142 -0.79 1.17 4.21
N PHE A 143 -0.78 -0.14 4.49
CA PHE A 143 -0.07 -1.17 3.72
C PHE A 143 -1.02 -2.35 3.51
N LEU A 144 -1.56 -2.48 2.30
CA LEU A 144 -2.51 -3.55 2.00
C LEU A 144 -1.73 -4.80 1.57
N MET A 145 -1.04 -5.44 2.51
CA MET A 145 -0.06 -6.52 2.24
C MET A 145 -0.69 -7.77 1.62
N GLY A 146 -1.91 -8.12 2.07
CA GLY A 146 -2.55 -9.40 1.78
C GLY A 146 -1.93 -10.54 2.59
N ARG A 147 -2.16 -11.77 2.14
CA ARG A 147 -1.49 -12.98 2.66
C ARG A 147 0.00 -13.00 2.26
N ALA A 148 0.88 -13.36 3.18
CA ALA A 148 2.32 -13.36 3.00
C ALA A 148 2.90 -14.73 2.62
N LEU A 149 2.28 -15.84 3.02
CA LEU A 149 2.85 -17.18 2.86
C LEU A 149 3.19 -17.50 1.40
N ASP A 150 2.22 -17.40 0.50
CA ASP A 150 2.45 -17.77 -0.89
C ASP A 150 3.49 -16.87 -1.58
N ASN A 151 3.48 -15.58 -1.24
CA ASN A 151 4.45 -14.61 -1.74
C ASN A 151 5.87 -14.88 -1.22
N ALA A 152 6.00 -15.22 0.07
CA ALA A 152 7.29 -15.55 0.66
C ALA A 152 7.89 -16.80 -0.01
N MET A 153 7.10 -17.87 -0.15
CA MET A 153 7.53 -19.12 -0.80
C MET A 153 7.98 -18.89 -2.24
N LEU A 154 7.22 -18.07 -2.97
CA LEU A 154 7.49 -17.72 -4.37
C LEU A 154 8.76 -16.87 -4.50
N ASN A 155 8.90 -15.80 -3.72
CA ASN A 155 10.02 -14.87 -3.86
C ASN A 155 11.38 -15.51 -3.53
N VAL A 156 11.41 -16.48 -2.60
CA VAL A 156 12.64 -17.23 -2.27
C VAL A 156 12.85 -18.48 -3.14
N GLY A 157 11.95 -18.79 -4.08
CA GLY A 157 12.09 -19.92 -5.01
C GLY A 157 11.89 -21.31 -4.36
N MET A 158 11.14 -21.41 -3.26
CA MET A 158 10.97 -22.65 -2.49
C MET A 158 9.52 -23.15 -2.44
N LYS A 159 8.63 -22.60 -3.27
CA LYS A 159 7.20 -22.99 -3.31
C LYS A 159 7.00 -24.46 -3.70
N ASP A 160 7.77 -24.98 -4.66
CA ASP A 160 7.62 -26.38 -5.08
C ASP A 160 8.13 -27.35 -4.01
N ALA A 161 9.26 -27.06 -3.38
CA ALA A 161 9.76 -27.84 -2.24
C ALA A 161 8.75 -27.85 -1.07
N ALA A 162 8.12 -26.70 -0.78
CA ALA A 162 7.07 -26.62 0.23
C ALA A 162 5.81 -27.40 -0.16
N ARG A 163 5.39 -27.36 -1.43
CA ARG A 163 4.25 -28.13 -1.94
C ARG A 163 4.48 -29.64 -1.79
N GLU A 164 5.66 -30.11 -2.20
CA GLU A 164 6.02 -31.53 -2.10
C GLU A 164 6.14 -31.97 -0.64
N GLY A 165 6.80 -31.17 0.21
CA GLY A 165 6.97 -31.51 1.62
C GLY A 165 5.66 -31.50 2.40
N LEU A 166 4.78 -30.53 2.17
CA LEU A 166 3.44 -30.52 2.76
C LEU A 166 2.62 -31.73 2.32
N LYS A 167 2.73 -32.12 1.04
CA LYS A 167 2.04 -33.30 0.51
C LYS A 167 2.50 -34.58 1.20
N ASP A 168 3.80 -34.76 1.42
CA ASP A 168 4.35 -35.93 2.11
C ASP A 168 3.94 -35.98 3.59
N LEU A 169 3.71 -34.81 4.19
CA LEU A 169 3.16 -34.67 5.55
C LEU A 169 1.62 -34.71 5.61
N GLY A 170 0.94 -34.92 4.49
CA GLY A 170 -0.51 -35.12 4.42
C GLY A 170 -1.35 -33.86 4.22
N PHE A 171 -0.74 -32.73 3.86
CA PHE A 171 -1.44 -31.45 3.65
C PHE A 171 -1.40 -31.01 2.19
N ARG A 172 -2.49 -30.41 1.72
CA ARG A 172 -2.51 -29.69 0.44
C ARG A 172 -2.09 -28.25 0.66
N ILE A 173 -1.18 -27.75 -0.16
CA ILE A 173 -0.64 -26.39 0.00
C ILE A 173 -1.74 -25.32 -0.09
N GLU A 174 -2.76 -25.52 -0.92
CA GLU A 174 -3.87 -24.57 -1.05
C GLU A 174 -4.69 -24.48 0.23
N ASP A 175 -4.93 -25.62 0.90
CA ASP A 175 -5.69 -25.67 2.15
C ASP A 175 -4.89 -24.96 3.27
N VAL A 176 -3.56 -25.15 3.30
CA VAL A 176 -2.64 -24.45 4.22
C VAL A 176 -2.60 -22.93 3.98
N ILE A 177 -2.51 -22.48 2.71
CA ILE A 177 -2.51 -21.05 2.36
C ILE A 177 -3.86 -20.39 2.72
N ASN A 178 -4.97 -21.14 2.65
CA ASN A 178 -6.30 -20.62 2.98
C ASN A 178 -6.55 -20.41 4.47
N GLN A 179 -5.68 -20.94 5.34
CA GLN A 179 -5.71 -20.67 6.78
C GLN A 179 -5.13 -19.29 7.15
N GLU A 180 -4.37 -18.66 6.26
CA GLU A 180 -3.79 -17.35 6.51
C GLU A 180 -4.84 -16.23 6.39
N HIS A 181 -4.87 -15.33 7.37
CA HIS A 181 -5.66 -14.11 7.31
C HIS A 181 -4.88 -13.00 6.57
N ASP A 182 -5.57 -12.21 5.73
CA ASP A 182 -4.98 -10.98 5.18
C ASP A 182 -4.54 -10.05 6.31
N ALA A 183 -3.33 -9.48 6.21
CA ALA A 183 -2.89 -8.49 7.18
C ALA A 183 -3.75 -7.20 7.06
N ALA A 184 -4.53 -6.90 8.09
CA ALA A 184 -5.45 -5.77 8.12
C ALA A 184 -4.72 -4.43 8.40
N LEU A 185 -3.71 -4.13 7.58
CA LEU A 185 -2.82 -2.97 7.72
C LEU A 185 -3.13 -1.84 6.73
N GLY A 186 -4.16 -2.00 5.90
CA GLY A 186 -4.56 -1.03 4.89
C GLY A 186 -5.96 -1.26 4.35
N ASN A 187 -6.46 -0.34 3.53
CA ASN A 187 -7.80 -0.44 2.96
C ASN A 187 -7.82 -0.33 1.43
N GLY A 188 -7.19 0.71 0.87
CA GLY A 188 -7.41 1.12 -0.51
C GLY A 188 -6.24 0.89 -1.47
N GLY A 189 -6.35 1.54 -2.63
CA GLY A 189 -5.29 1.56 -3.64
C GLY A 189 -4.00 2.21 -3.16
N LEU A 190 -4.07 3.18 -2.24
CA LEU A 190 -2.92 3.87 -1.66
C LEU A 190 -2.01 2.89 -0.90
N GLY A 191 -2.59 2.03 -0.07
CA GLY A 191 -1.86 1.04 0.71
C GLY A 191 -1.44 -0.16 -0.12
N ARG A 192 -2.19 -0.49 -1.18
CA ARG A 192 -1.76 -1.54 -2.12
C ARG A 192 -0.60 -1.09 -2.99
N LEU A 193 -0.53 0.19 -3.35
CA LEU A 193 0.62 0.81 -4.00
C LEU A 193 1.85 0.73 -3.10
N ALA A 194 1.72 1.14 -1.83
CA ALA A 194 2.80 1.05 -0.85
C ALA A 194 3.33 -0.39 -0.69
N ALA A 195 2.44 -1.38 -0.64
CA ALA A 195 2.83 -2.78 -0.57
C ALA A 195 3.51 -3.28 -1.86
N CYS A 196 3.11 -2.81 -3.05
CA CYS A 196 3.82 -3.11 -4.30
C CYS A 196 5.23 -2.48 -4.33
N PHE A 197 5.39 -1.25 -3.81
CA PHE A 197 6.69 -0.60 -3.68
C PHE A 197 7.65 -1.42 -2.82
N LEU A 198 7.18 -1.95 -1.68
CA LEU A 198 8.03 -2.77 -0.81
C LEU A 198 8.58 -4.02 -1.50
N ASP A 199 7.74 -4.72 -2.28
CA ASP A 199 8.14 -5.89 -3.06
C ASP A 199 9.15 -5.54 -4.16
N SER A 200 8.91 -4.45 -4.89
CA SER A 200 9.81 -3.95 -5.94
C SER A 200 11.16 -3.48 -5.38
N MET A 201 11.17 -2.65 -4.33
CA MET A 201 12.39 -2.16 -3.69
C MET A 201 13.26 -3.32 -3.17
N ALA A 202 12.64 -4.39 -2.64
CA ALA A 202 13.36 -5.60 -2.26
C ALA A 202 13.92 -6.34 -3.48
N THR A 203 13.12 -6.53 -4.53
CA THR A 203 13.50 -7.24 -5.76
C THR A 203 14.65 -6.55 -6.50
N LEU A 204 14.62 -5.23 -6.57
CA LEU A 204 15.62 -4.39 -7.23
C LEU A 204 16.83 -4.09 -6.34
N ASN A 205 16.88 -4.62 -5.12
CA ASN A 205 17.96 -4.44 -4.15
C ASN A 205 18.17 -3.00 -3.64
N TYR A 206 17.14 -2.16 -3.68
CA TYR A 206 17.22 -0.84 -3.09
C TYR A 206 17.22 -0.91 -1.55
N PRO A 207 18.11 -0.18 -0.87
CA PRO A 207 18.12 -0.13 0.59
C PRO A 207 16.98 0.76 1.10
N ALA A 208 15.81 0.15 1.30
CA ALA A 208 14.59 0.86 1.63
C ALA A 208 13.72 0.15 2.68
N TRP A 209 13.06 0.92 3.52
CA TRP A 209 12.09 0.42 4.51
C TRP A 209 10.73 1.13 4.37
N GLY A 210 9.66 0.39 4.66
CA GLY A 210 8.34 0.97 4.93
C GLY A 210 8.14 1.25 6.41
N TYR A 211 7.44 2.33 6.74
CA TYR A 211 6.98 2.63 8.10
C TYR A 211 5.47 2.85 8.12
N GLY A 212 4.77 2.18 9.04
CA GLY A 212 3.32 2.30 9.23
C GLY A 212 2.86 2.04 10.67
N LEU A 213 1.54 1.92 10.85
CA LEU A 213 0.91 1.57 12.13
C LEU A 213 0.52 0.08 12.15
N ARG A 214 0.68 -0.56 13.30
CA ARG A 214 0.22 -1.94 13.52
C ARG A 214 -1.24 -1.94 13.98
N TYR A 215 -2.17 -1.81 13.03
CA TYR A 215 -3.60 -1.80 13.33
C TYR A 215 -4.09 -3.13 13.90
N ARG A 216 -4.76 -3.07 15.05
CA ARG A 216 -5.27 -4.27 15.72
C ARG A 216 -6.47 -4.90 15.00
N TYR A 217 -7.38 -4.06 14.50
CA TYR A 217 -8.66 -4.48 13.94
C TYR A 217 -8.88 -4.02 12.49
N GLY A 218 -7.80 -3.57 11.83
CA GLY A 218 -7.86 -3.01 10.48
C GLY A 218 -8.80 -1.82 10.35
N ILE A 219 -9.45 -1.69 9.20
CA ILE A 219 -10.58 -0.75 9.03
C ILE A 219 -11.86 -1.38 9.59
N PHE A 220 -12.23 -2.56 9.07
CA PHE A 220 -13.25 -3.51 9.53
C PHE A 220 -13.28 -4.69 8.54
N LYS A 221 -13.77 -5.84 9.00
CA LYS A 221 -14.26 -6.93 8.15
C LYS A 221 -15.73 -6.66 7.82
N GLN A 222 -16.07 -6.78 6.54
CA GLN A 222 -17.43 -6.54 6.04
C GLN A 222 -18.25 -7.83 6.11
N GLU A 223 -19.48 -7.75 6.60
CA GLU A 223 -20.48 -8.81 6.43
C GLU A 223 -21.72 -8.22 5.76
N ILE A 224 -22.41 -9.01 4.95
CA ILE A 224 -23.69 -8.61 4.34
C ILE A 224 -24.85 -9.29 5.07
N VAL A 225 -25.60 -8.50 5.84
CA VAL A 225 -26.76 -8.98 6.62
C VAL A 225 -28.03 -8.33 6.07
N ASN A 226 -28.97 -9.15 5.57
CA ASN A 226 -30.21 -8.68 4.94
C ASN A 226 -30.00 -7.65 3.80
N GLY A 227 -28.88 -7.79 3.07
CA GLY A 227 -28.46 -6.88 2.02
C GLY A 227 -27.72 -5.63 2.50
N TYR A 228 -27.55 -5.42 3.80
CA TYR A 228 -26.81 -4.27 4.34
C TYR A 228 -25.38 -4.65 4.71
N GLN A 229 -24.44 -3.73 4.48
CA GLN A 229 -23.11 -3.82 5.05
C GLN A 229 -23.17 -3.64 6.58
N VAL A 230 -22.59 -4.59 7.29
CA VAL A 230 -22.31 -4.54 8.73
C VAL A 230 -20.80 -4.58 8.93
N GLU A 231 -20.28 -3.66 9.75
CA GLU A 231 -18.87 -3.62 10.11
C GLU A 231 -18.60 -4.44 11.37
N ILE A 232 -17.68 -5.41 11.28
CA ILE A 232 -17.16 -6.15 12.44
C ILE A 232 -15.64 -5.99 12.54
N PRO A 233 -15.04 -6.11 13.74
CA PRO A 233 -13.59 -6.06 13.89
C PRO A 233 -12.87 -7.17 13.12
N ASP A 234 -11.71 -6.86 12.53
CA ASP A 234 -10.87 -7.85 11.85
C ASP A 234 -9.82 -8.43 12.82
N TYR A 235 -10.00 -9.66 13.29
CA TYR A 235 -9.15 -10.32 14.30
C TYR A 235 -7.89 -10.99 13.71
N TRP A 236 -7.28 -10.41 12.68
CA TRP A 236 -6.12 -10.97 11.98
C TRP A 236 -4.88 -11.21 12.86
N LEU A 237 -4.75 -10.51 13.99
CA LEU A 237 -3.61 -10.65 14.92
C LEU A 237 -3.73 -11.83 15.89
N ASP A 238 -4.86 -12.52 15.93
CA ASP A 238 -5.02 -13.71 16.78
C ASP A 238 -4.04 -14.82 16.36
N ASN A 239 -3.63 -14.85 15.07
CA ASN A 239 -2.51 -15.65 14.59
C ASN A 239 -1.72 -14.95 13.47
N ASN A 240 -0.66 -14.22 13.83
CA ASN A 240 0.29 -13.64 12.87
C ASN A 240 1.71 -14.16 13.13
N PRO A 241 2.18 -15.17 12.37
CA PRO A 241 3.53 -15.70 12.55
C PRO A 241 4.62 -14.78 11.98
N TRP A 242 4.31 -13.84 11.08
CA TRP A 242 5.30 -13.13 10.24
C TRP A 242 6.04 -12.00 10.93
N GLU A 243 5.39 -11.34 11.88
CA GLU A 243 5.99 -10.22 12.61
C GLU A 243 6.79 -10.71 13.82
N PHE A 244 7.74 -9.89 14.26
CA PHE A 244 8.37 -10.07 15.57
C PHE A 244 8.53 -8.72 16.28
N PRO A 245 8.22 -8.67 17.59
CA PRO A 245 8.37 -7.46 18.37
C PRO A 245 9.84 -7.10 18.56
N ARG A 246 10.14 -5.81 18.56
CA ARG A 246 11.43 -5.23 18.92
C ARG A 246 11.26 -4.42 20.19
N HIS A 247 11.04 -5.09 21.32
CA HIS A 247 10.81 -4.43 22.62
C HIS A 247 11.92 -3.46 23.02
N GLU A 248 13.13 -3.71 22.54
CA GLU A 248 14.29 -2.84 22.71
C GLU A 248 14.23 -1.53 21.88
N ILE A 249 13.27 -1.41 20.98
CA ILE A 249 12.94 -0.21 20.19
C ILE A 249 11.57 0.28 20.65
N THR A 250 11.58 0.93 21.81
CA THR A 250 10.42 1.59 22.40
C THR A 250 10.72 3.09 22.46
N VAL A 251 9.78 3.92 21.99
CA VAL A 251 9.95 5.38 21.87
C VAL A 251 8.81 6.08 22.60
N ASP A 252 9.14 7.03 23.47
CA ASP A 252 8.14 7.88 24.12
C ASP A 252 7.68 8.98 23.16
N ILE A 253 6.37 9.08 22.98
CA ILE A 253 5.68 10.05 22.12
C ILE A 253 4.79 10.92 23.01
N GLN A 254 4.96 12.24 22.92
CA GLN A 254 4.25 13.22 23.73
C GLN A 254 3.04 13.80 22.97
N PHE A 255 1.97 14.10 23.69
CA PHE A 255 0.78 14.82 23.22
C PHE A 255 0.38 15.89 24.24
N TYR A 256 -0.34 16.90 23.76
CA TYR A 256 -0.78 18.07 24.55
C TYR A 256 0.40 18.84 25.15
N GLY A 257 0.31 19.29 26.40
CA GLY A 257 1.39 19.99 27.07
C GLY A 257 1.50 21.47 26.70
N ASN A 258 2.63 22.09 27.09
CA ASN A 258 2.89 23.51 26.92
C ASN A 258 4.35 23.76 26.52
N ILE A 259 4.62 24.91 25.92
CA ILE A 259 5.99 25.29 25.51
C ILE A 259 6.59 26.26 26.52
N LYS A 260 7.68 25.86 27.17
CA LYS A 260 8.50 26.75 27.99
C LYS A 260 9.67 27.27 27.16
N LYS A 261 9.91 28.57 27.27
CA LYS A 261 11.00 29.27 26.59
C LYS A 261 12.01 29.73 27.65
N TYR A 262 13.27 29.36 27.49
CA TYR A 262 14.36 29.86 28.34
C TYR A 262 15.62 30.12 27.51
N GLN A 263 16.57 30.83 28.09
CA GLN A 263 17.91 30.98 27.52
C GLN A 263 18.85 29.98 28.17
N ASP A 264 19.60 29.24 27.36
CA ASP A 264 20.65 28.35 27.87
C ASP A 264 21.90 29.14 28.31
N GLU A 265 22.91 28.42 28.80
CA GLU A 265 24.18 29.01 29.26
C GLU A 265 24.96 29.76 28.17
N SER A 266 24.65 29.52 26.89
CA SER A 266 25.25 30.19 25.73
C SER A 266 24.46 31.43 25.27
N GLY A 267 23.31 31.71 25.89
CA GLY A 267 22.39 32.78 25.51
C GLY A 267 21.45 32.40 24.36
N LYS A 268 21.48 31.15 23.89
CA LYS A 268 20.58 30.64 22.84
C LYS A 268 19.20 30.41 23.44
N ILE A 269 18.17 30.82 22.68
CA ILE A 269 16.78 30.58 23.04
C ILE A 269 16.46 29.11 22.78
N VAL A 270 16.03 28.41 23.83
CA VAL A 270 15.61 27.01 23.76
C VAL A 270 14.12 26.92 24.03
N HIS A 271 13.43 26.11 23.23
CA HIS A 271 12.04 25.76 23.41
C HIS A 271 11.94 24.34 23.97
N SER A 272 11.32 24.20 25.12
CA SER A 272 11.09 22.91 25.78
C SER A 272 9.60 22.60 25.77
N TRP A 273 9.25 21.43 25.22
CA TRP A 273 7.88 20.94 25.22
C TRP A 273 7.66 20.09 26.46
N GLU A 274 6.93 20.64 27.43
CA GLU A 274 6.78 20.07 28.76
C GLU A 274 5.32 19.84 29.11
N ASP A 275 5.10 18.97 30.08
CA ASP A 275 3.78 18.54 30.53
C ASP A 275 2.99 17.83 29.39
N GLY A 276 1.88 17.17 29.72
CA GLY A 276 1.04 16.47 28.74
C GLY A 276 1.02 14.95 28.92
N GLU A 277 0.56 14.26 27.88
CA GLU A 277 0.39 12.80 27.85
C GLU A 277 1.58 12.15 27.13
N ILE A 278 2.13 11.07 27.68
CA ILE A 278 3.17 10.27 27.03
C ILE A 278 2.60 8.89 26.72
N VAL A 279 2.77 8.42 25.48
CA VAL A 279 2.50 7.04 25.06
C VAL A 279 3.79 6.42 24.50
N GLN A 280 3.85 5.09 24.48
CA GLN A 280 5.00 4.36 23.98
C GLN A 280 4.72 3.74 22.61
N ALA A 281 5.62 3.99 21.66
CA ALA A 281 5.63 3.33 20.36
C ALA A 281 6.61 2.15 20.38
N ILE A 282 6.08 0.94 20.21
CA ILE A 282 6.87 -0.30 20.14
C ILE A 282 6.95 -0.75 18.69
N ALA A 283 8.16 -1.02 18.20
CA ALA A 283 8.38 -1.50 16.84
C ALA A 283 8.06 -2.99 16.69
N TYR A 284 7.41 -3.33 15.59
CA TYR A 284 7.21 -4.68 15.06
C TYR A 284 7.77 -4.70 13.64
N ASP A 285 8.61 -5.68 13.34
CA ASP A 285 9.25 -5.81 12.03
C ASP A 285 8.60 -6.96 11.26
N VAL A 286 8.32 -6.72 9.98
CA VAL A 286 7.82 -7.70 9.01
C VAL A 286 8.84 -7.76 7.86
N PRO A 287 9.57 -8.89 7.68
CA PRO A 287 10.51 -9.05 6.58
C PRO A 287 9.82 -9.03 5.22
N ILE A 288 10.40 -8.32 4.25
CA ILE A 288 9.89 -8.23 2.87
C ILE A 288 10.91 -8.86 1.91
N PRO A 289 10.68 -10.10 1.42
CA PRO A 289 11.57 -10.75 0.47
C PRO A 289 11.44 -10.17 -0.94
N GLY A 290 12.57 -9.96 -1.62
CA GLY A 290 12.61 -9.67 -3.05
C GLY A 290 12.59 -10.93 -3.91
N TYR A 291 12.08 -10.83 -5.14
CA TYR A 291 12.01 -11.97 -6.06
C TYR A 291 13.38 -12.31 -6.67
N GLY A 292 13.83 -13.55 -6.47
CA GLY A 292 15.09 -14.03 -7.06
C GLY A 292 16.31 -13.22 -6.60
N THR A 293 16.32 -12.80 -5.34
CA THR A 293 17.44 -12.12 -4.68
C THR A 293 17.48 -12.47 -3.20
N LYS A 294 18.64 -12.33 -2.57
CA LYS A 294 18.83 -12.45 -1.11
C LYS A 294 18.44 -11.18 -0.35
N THR A 295 18.10 -10.08 -1.05
CA THR A 295 17.64 -8.87 -0.39
C THR A 295 16.30 -9.09 0.27
N THR A 296 16.29 -8.97 1.60
CA THR A 296 15.07 -8.97 2.43
C THR A 296 14.99 -7.64 3.17
N ASN A 297 14.15 -6.74 2.65
CA ASN A 297 13.90 -5.43 3.24
C ASN A 297 12.93 -5.55 4.43
N ASN A 298 12.47 -4.42 4.96
CA ASN A 298 11.67 -4.37 6.19
C ASN A 298 10.47 -3.45 6.05
N LEU A 299 9.32 -3.91 6.54
CA LEU A 299 8.21 -3.06 6.95
C LEU A 299 8.23 -2.97 8.48
N ARG A 300 8.43 -1.76 9.01
CA ARG A 300 8.35 -1.49 10.45
C ARG A 300 6.98 -0.90 10.80
N LEU A 301 6.29 -1.54 11.72
CA LEU A 301 4.99 -1.13 12.22
C LEU A 301 5.09 -0.69 13.67
N TRP A 302 4.35 0.36 14.04
CA TRP A 302 4.32 0.85 15.42
C TRP A 302 3.01 0.47 16.11
N SER A 303 3.14 -0.13 17.29
CA SER A 303 2.04 -0.39 18.22
C SER A 303 2.10 0.58 19.39
N SER A 304 0.96 1.18 19.75
CA SER A 304 0.85 2.12 20.86
C SER A 304 0.54 1.41 22.17
N LYS A 305 1.28 1.77 23.23
CA LYS A 305 1.09 1.29 24.61
C LYS A 305 1.12 2.45 25.61
N ALA A 306 0.52 2.24 26.78
CA ALA A 306 0.60 3.23 27.87
C ALA A 306 2.01 3.31 28.47
N SER A 307 2.47 4.52 28.77
CA SER A 307 3.79 4.77 29.38
C SER A 307 3.80 4.61 30.91
N SER A 308 2.67 4.84 31.57
CA SER A 308 2.48 4.77 33.03
C SER A 308 2.40 3.34 33.58
N GLY A 309 2.57 2.33 32.73
CA GLY A 309 2.28 0.92 33.02
C GLY A 309 0.89 0.51 32.55
N GLU A 310 0.63 -0.80 32.53
CA GLU A 310 -0.65 -1.35 32.04
C GLU A 310 -1.78 -1.23 33.08
N PHE A 311 -1.49 -0.94 34.36
CA PHE A 311 -2.46 -1.08 35.45
C PHE A 311 -2.16 -0.23 36.69
N ASP A 312 -3.18 0.44 37.24
CA ASP A 312 -3.11 1.18 38.51
C ASP A 312 -3.71 0.36 39.69
N PHE A 313 -2.82 -0.20 40.52
CA PHE A 313 -3.22 -0.98 41.70
C PHE A 313 -3.97 -0.17 42.76
N GLN A 314 -3.72 1.14 42.88
CA GLN A 314 -4.37 1.94 43.90
C GLN A 314 -5.85 2.12 43.55
N LYS A 315 -6.15 2.47 42.30
CA LYS A 315 -7.53 2.57 41.80
C LYS A 315 -8.26 1.22 41.84
N PHE A 316 -7.58 0.15 41.42
CA PHE A 316 -8.17 -1.18 41.44
C PHE A 316 -8.53 -1.64 42.86
N ASN A 317 -7.62 -1.48 43.82
CA ASN A 317 -7.88 -1.85 45.22
C ASN A 317 -8.96 -0.96 45.88
N ALA A 318 -9.20 0.24 45.34
CA ALA A 318 -10.29 1.12 45.74
C ALA A 318 -11.65 0.75 45.09
N GLY A 319 -11.70 -0.27 44.23
CA GLY A 319 -12.92 -0.69 43.52
C GLY A 319 -13.21 0.08 42.23
N ASP A 320 -12.31 0.98 41.82
CA ASP A 320 -12.42 1.77 40.59
C ASP A 320 -11.72 1.07 39.41
N TYR A 321 -12.34 -0.03 38.97
CA TYR A 321 -11.74 -0.94 37.99
C TYR A 321 -11.59 -0.33 36.60
N GLU A 322 -12.53 0.51 36.16
CA GLU A 322 -12.48 1.16 34.84
C GLU A 322 -11.33 2.17 34.76
N SER A 323 -11.18 3.01 35.78
CA SER A 323 -10.11 4.00 35.83
C SER A 323 -8.73 3.38 36.04
N ALA A 324 -8.66 2.15 36.56
CA ALA A 324 -7.41 1.41 36.74
C ALA A 324 -6.75 0.98 35.41
N VAL A 325 -7.53 0.90 34.32
CA VAL A 325 -7.07 0.52 32.97
C VAL A 325 -7.30 1.59 31.91
N ALA A 326 -7.84 2.75 32.29
CA ALA A 326 -8.22 3.82 31.35
C ALA A 326 -7.04 4.35 30.53
N ASP A 327 -5.84 4.45 31.12
CA ASP A 327 -4.63 4.91 30.43
C ASP A 327 -4.20 3.93 29.33
N GLN A 328 -4.27 2.63 29.62
CA GLN A 328 -4.01 1.56 28.65
C GLN A 328 -4.98 1.67 27.47
N GLN A 329 -6.28 1.78 27.75
CA GLN A 329 -7.30 1.88 26.70
C GLN A 329 -7.09 3.10 25.79
N ARG A 330 -6.79 4.27 26.37
CA ARG A 330 -6.53 5.49 25.58
C ARG A 330 -5.30 5.34 24.68
N ALA A 331 -4.21 4.77 25.20
CA ALA A 331 -3.00 4.57 24.42
C ALA A 331 -3.20 3.54 23.29
N GLU A 332 -3.82 2.39 23.58
CA GLU A 332 -4.04 1.33 22.58
C GLU A 332 -4.99 1.75 21.46
N THR A 333 -5.91 2.69 21.74
CA THR A 333 -6.86 3.22 20.73
C THR A 333 -6.15 3.84 19.52
N ILE A 334 -4.94 4.40 19.70
CA ILE A 334 -4.16 5.00 18.60
C ILE A 334 -3.85 3.96 17.52
N SER A 335 -3.49 2.74 17.87
CA SER A 335 -3.19 1.68 16.90
C SER A 335 -4.31 0.64 16.77
N ALA A 336 -5.54 0.98 17.16
CA ALA A 336 -6.66 0.03 17.13
C ALA A 336 -7.25 -0.13 15.71
N VAL A 337 -7.70 0.97 15.10
CA VAL A 337 -8.48 0.97 13.85
C VAL A 337 -7.90 1.98 12.84
N LEU A 338 -7.88 1.62 11.57
CA LEU A 338 -7.50 2.48 10.45
C LEU A 338 -8.67 3.42 10.07
N TYR A 339 -8.38 4.71 9.89
CA TYR A 339 -9.37 5.77 9.58
C TYR A 339 -10.57 5.77 10.55
N PRO A 340 -10.34 6.08 11.84
CA PRO A 340 -11.44 6.21 12.79
C PRO A 340 -12.43 7.27 12.30
N ASN A 341 -13.72 7.07 12.59
CA ASN A 341 -14.79 7.97 12.17
C ASN A 341 -14.54 9.40 12.68
N ASP A 342 -14.21 10.32 11.78
CA ASP A 342 -13.83 11.71 12.03
C ASP A 342 -14.96 12.71 11.78
N ASN A 343 -16.20 12.24 11.60
CA ASN A 343 -17.39 13.08 11.65
C ASN A 343 -17.60 13.73 13.03
N LEU A 344 -16.91 13.22 14.07
CA LEU A 344 -16.93 13.72 15.44
C LEU A 344 -15.58 14.35 15.79
N GLU A 345 -15.58 15.41 16.61
CA GLU A 345 -14.33 16.10 17.03
C GLU A 345 -13.32 15.16 17.71
N ARG A 346 -13.79 14.20 18.53
CA ARG A 346 -12.92 13.17 19.13
C ARG A 346 -12.26 12.27 18.08
N GLY A 347 -12.96 12.00 16.97
CA GLY A 347 -12.43 11.22 15.86
C GLY A 347 -11.34 11.98 15.08
N LYS A 348 -11.55 13.29 14.86
CA LYS A 348 -10.54 14.19 14.28
C LYS A 348 -9.27 14.21 15.13
N GLU A 349 -9.42 14.36 16.45
CA GLU A 349 -8.29 14.34 17.38
C GLU A 349 -7.54 13.01 17.35
N LEU A 350 -8.25 11.88 17.36
CA LEU A 350 -7.63 10.55 17.27
C LEU A 350 -6.88 10.35 15.95
N ARG A 351 -7.45 10.78 14.82
CA ARG A 351 -6.79 10.70 13.51
C ARG A 351 -5.51 11.54 13.46
N LEU A 352 -5.51 12.75 14.05
CA LEU A 352 -4.31 13.56 14.17
C LEU A 352 -3.27 12.93 15.13
N LYS A 353 -3.72 12.31 16.25
CA LYS A 353 -2.84 11.53 17.14
C LYS A 353 -2.17 10.37 16.39
N GLN A 354 -2.91 9.63 15.57
CA GLN A 354 -2.36 8.54 14.75
C GLN A 354 -1.26 9.00 13.81
N GLN A 355 -1.51 10.07 13.05
CA GLN A 355 -0.54 10.63 12.11
C GLN A 355 0.73 11.09 12.83
N TYR A 356 0.59 11.83 13.93
CA TYR A 356 1.75 12.31 14.68
C TYR A 356 2.53 11.17 15.32
N PHE A 357 1.85 10.24 16.00
CA PHE A 357 2.48 9.11 16.69
C PHE A 357 3.39 8.32 15.77
N TRP A 358 2.87 7.96 14.60
CA TRP A 358 3.62 7.19 13.62
C TRP A 358 4.77 8.00 12.99
N CYS A 359 4.55 9.26 12.64
CA CYS A 359 5.62 10.13 12.10
C CYS A 359 6.77 10.29 13.10
N ALA A 360 6.44 10.60 14.36
CA ALA A 360 7.42 10.83 15.41
C ALA A 360 8.22 9.57 15.76
N ALA A 361 7.56 8.42 15.90
CA ALA A 361 8.25 7.15 16.15
C ALA A 361 9.19 6.76 14.99
N SER A 362 8.72 6.95 13.75
CA SER A 362 9.50 6.64 12.55
C SER A 362 10.73 7.56 12.41
N LEU A 363 10.56 8.87 12.61
CA LEU A 363 11.68 9.83 12.57
C LEU A 363 12.68 9.61 13.68
N PHE A 364 12.24 9.27 14.89
CA PHE A 364 13.15 8.89 15.97
C PHE A 364 14.07 7.75 15.53
N ASP A 365 13.50 6.71 14.90
CA ASP A 365 14.28 5.56 14.46
C ASP A 365 15.19 5.85 13.24
N ILE A 366 14.72 6.68 12.29
CA ILE A 366 15.54 7.17 11.18
C ILE A 366 16.75 7.95 11.69
N VAL A 367 16.52 8.96 12.54
CA VAL A 367 17.57 9.77 13.17
C VAL A 367 18.52 8.92 13.98
N ARG A 368 17.99 8.00 14.81
CA ARG A 368 18.81 7.06 15.60
C ARG A 368 19.75 6.25 14.71
N ARG A 369 19.28 5.77 13.55
CA ARG A 369 20.12 4.99 12.62
C ARG A 369 21.19 5.86 11.97
N PHE A 370 20.85 7.08 11.54
CA PHE A 370 21.83 8.03 11.00
C PHE A 370 22.93 8.36 12.03
N LYS A 371 22.57 8.62 13.29
CA LYS A 371 23.55 8.94 14.34
C LYS A 371 24.54 7.81 14.64
N LYS A 372 24.25 6.56 14.27
CA LYS A 372 25.21 5.44 14.47
C LYS A 372 26.50 5.62 13.68
N THR A 373 26.42 6.23 12.50
CA THR A 373 27.59 6.45 11.65
C THR A 373 28.37 7.71 12.00
N LYS A 374 27.88 8.49 12.99
CA LYS A 374 28.52 9.70 13.54
C LYS A 374 28.86 10.76 12.47
N ARG A 375 28.05 10.83 11.41
CA ARG A 375 28.16 11.82 10.34
C ARG A 375 27.71 13.21 10.80
N ALA A 376 28.15 14.23 10.09
CA ALA A 376 27.65 15.60 10.26
C ALA A 376 26.20 15.70 9.78
N TRP A 377 25.38 16.52 10.44
CA TRP A 377 23.97 16.72 10.08
C TRP A 377 23.77 17.25 8.65
N SER A 378 24.74 17.99 8.11
CA SER A 378 24.73 18.44 6.72
C SER A 378 24.68 17.30 5.69
N GLU A 379 25.11 16.10 6.05
CA GLU A 379 25.07 14.89 5.21
C GLU A 379 23.77 14.10 5.35
N PHE A 380 22.85 14.50 6.25
CA PHE A 380 21.57 13.82 6.44
C PHE A 380 20.77 13.61 5.12
N PRO A 381 20.55 14.64 4.28
CA PRO A 381 19.81 14.46 3.03
C PRO A 381 20.56 13.63 1.97
N ASP A 382 21.88 13.47 2.10
CA ASP A 382 22.68 12.59 1.24
C ASP A 382 22.58 11.12 1.67
N GLN A 383 22.11 10.86 2.89
CA GLN A 383 21.98 9.52 3.47
C GLN A 383 20.51 9.09 3.66
N VAL A 384 19.58 10.03 3.67
CA VAL A 384 18.17 9.79 4.01
C VAL A 384 17.27 10.45 2.97
N ALA A 385 16.42 9.64 2.33
CA ALA A 385 15.26 10.11 1.56
C ALA A 385 13.97 9.65 2.26
N ILE A 386 13.03 10.56 2.47
CA ILE A 386 11.72 10.24 3.07
C ILE A 386 10.62 10.56 2.08
N GLN A 387 9.86 9.54 1.68
CA GLN A 387 8.70 9.70 0.81
C GLN A 387 7.42 9.84 1.64
N LEU A 388 6.69 10.92 1.41
CA LEU A 388 5.36 11.16 1.94
C LEU A 388 4.32 10.57 0.97
N ASN A 389 3.72 9.44 1.35
CA ASN A 389 2.63 8.85 0.56
C ASN A 389 1.29 9.51 0.95
N ASP A 390 0.89 10.51 0.15
CA ASP A 390 -0.23 11.42 0.43
C ASP A 390 0.06 12.37 1.62
N THR A 391 -0.94 13.15 2.08
CA THR A 391 -0.76 14.17 3.12
C THR A 391 -0.65 13.63 4.54
N HIS A 392 -1.02 12.38 4.80
CA HIS A 392 -1.04 11.80 6.15
C HIS A 392 0.29 11.93 6.92
N PRO A 393 1.49 11.71 6.30
CA PRO A 393 2.77 11.91 6.97
C PRO A 393 3.30 13.35 7.00
N THR A 394 2.53 14.36 6.63
CA THR A 394 3.05 15.75 6.52
C THR A 394 3.68 16.25 7.84
N LEU A 395 3.19 15.79 8.99
CA LEU A 395 3.77 16.12 10.30
C LEU A 395 5.23 15.67 10.46
N ALA A 396 5.73 14.73 9.64
CA ALA A 396 7.13 14.36 9.62
C ALA A 396 8.05 15.54 9.24
N ILE A 397 7.61 16.44 8.35
CA ILE A 397 8.37 17.66 8.00
C ILE A 397 8.60 18.51 9.25
N VAL A 398 7.53 18.74 10.01
CA VAL A 398 7.53 19.60 11.19
C VAL A 398 8.25 18.93 12.35
N GLU A 399 8.08 17.62 12.53
CA GLU A 399 8.76 16.87 13.58
C GLU A 399 10.27 16.75 13.32
N LEU A 400 10.73 16.58 12.08
CA LEU A 400 12.17 16.60 11.79
C LEU A 400 12.76 17.99 12.08
N GLN A 401 12.08 19.07 11.69
CA GLN A 401 12.48 20.43 12.04
C GLN A 401 12.60 20.59 13.57
N ARG A 402 11.60 20.12 14.32
CA ARG A 402 11.59 20.14 15.79
C ARG A 402 12.78 19.38 16.38
N ILE A 403 13.07 18.16 15.90
CA ILE A 403 14.21 17.36 16.38
C ILE A 403 15.51 18.12 16.15
N LEU A 404 15.73 18.65 14.95
CA LEU A 404 16.98 19.33 14.59
C LEU A 404 17.22 20.60 15.43
N ILE A 405 16.19 21.40 15.67
CA ILE A 405 16.33 22.65 16.44
C ILE A 405 16.29 22.42 17.96
N ASP A 406 15.26 21.72 18.47
CA ASP A 406 15.02 21.64 19.91
C ASP A 406 15.89 20.56 20.58
N LYS A 407 16.22 19.46 19.90
CA LYS A 407 17.03 18.35 20.47
C LYS A 407 18.48 18.37 20.02
N GLU A 408 18.74 18.70 18.77
CA GLU A 408 20.10 18.68 18.20
C GLU A 408 20.78 20.06 18.19
N GLY A 409 20.01 21.12 18.47
CA GLY A 409 20.55 22.47 18.67
C GLY A 409 21.01 23.17 17.40
N LEU A 410 20.54 22.78 16.21
CA LEU A 410 20.86 23.45 14.95
C LEU A 410 20.21 24.85 14.87
N GLU A 411 20.72 25.69 13.97
CA GLU A 411 20.07 26.93 13.59
C GLU A 411 18.92 26.67 12.61
N TRP A 412 17.91 27.56 12.61
CA TRP A 412 16.68 27.35 11.84
C TRP A 412 16.92 27.12 10.35
N ASP A 413 17.72 27.97 9.70
CA ASP A 413 17.98 27.90 8.26
C ASP A 413 18.77 26.65 7.86
N GLU A 414 19.70 26.20 8.72
CA GLU A 414 20.45 24.95 8.52
C GLU A 414 19.51 23.74 8.62
N ALA A 415 18.69 23.69 9.68
CA ALA A 415 17.71 22.63 9.89
C ALA A 415 16.68 22.57 8.74
N TRP A 416 16.15 23.73 8.32
CA TRP A 416 15.17 23.80 7.24
C TRP A 416 15.76 23.41 5.89
N GLY A 417 17.04 23.73 5.64
CA GLY A 417 17.78 23.25 4.48
C GLY A 417 17.95 21.73 4.44
N ILE A 418 18.12 21.08 5.60
CA ILE A 418 18.14 19.61 5.71
C ILE A 418 16.75 19.03 5.45
N VAL A 419 15.72 19.56 6.13
CA VAL A 419 14.33 19.10 6.00
C VAL A 419 13.88 19.15 4.54
N THR A 420 14.01 20.30 3.89
CA THR A 420 13.53 20.48 2.51
C THR A 420 14.20 19.58 1.49
N LYS A 421 15.46 19.17 1.71
CA LYS A 421 16.20 18.22 0.83
C LYS A 421 15.95 16.75 1.16
N THR A 422 15.33 16.46 2.30
CA THR A 422 15.07 15.09 2.77
C THR A 422 13.73 14.56 2.24
N PHE A 423 12.70 15.42 2.17
CA PHE A 423 11.33 15.02 1.90
C PHE A 423 10.91 15.15 0.44
N SER A 424 10.13 14.18 -0.02
CA SER A 424 9.40 14.23 -1.29
C SER A 424 7.94 13.85 -1.07
N TYR A 425 7.03 14.47 -1.82
CA TYR A 425 5.58 14.34 -1.63
C TYR A 425 4.88 13.79 -2.87
N THR A 426 4.22 12.64 -2.72
CA THR A 426 3.33 12.11 -3.75
C THR A 426 1.89 12.47 -3.42
N ASN A 427 1.23 13.16 -4.34
CA ASN A 427 -0.19 13.48 -4.23
C ASN A 427 -1.03 12.45 -5.01
N HIS A 428 -2.16 12.03 -4.44
CA HIS A 428 -3.12 11.09 -5.04
C HIS A 428 -4.52 11.71 -5.22
N THR A 429 -4.66 13.01 -4.98
CA THR A 429 -5.95 13.66 -4.76
C THR A 429 -6.23 14.68 -5.85
N VAL A 430 -7.27 14.42 -6.61
CA VAL A 430 -7.77 15.33 -7.67
C VAL A 430 -8.62 16.46 -7.08
N LEU A 431 -9.53 16.12 -6.15
CA LEU A 431 -10.55 17.03 -5.63
C LEU A 431 -9.98 17.95 -4.54
N PRO A 432 -10.05 19.30 -4.69
CA PRO A 432 -9.53 20.23 -3.69
C PRO A 432 -10.11 20.05 -2.28
N GLU A 433 -11.38 19.69 -2.18
CA GLU A 433 -12.11 19.44 -0.94
C GLU A 433 -11.65 18.19 -0.19
N ALA A 434 -10.98 17.26 -0.89
CA ALA A 434 -10.41 16.05 -0.29
C ALA A 434 -8.98 16.26 0.23
N LEU A 435 -8.37 17.44 0.01
CA LEU A 435 -7.07 17.78 0.59
C LEU A 435 -7.20 18.02 2.09
N GLU A 436 -6.39 17.31 2.88
CA GLU A 436 -6.50 17.32 4.33
C GLU A 436 -6.24 18.70 4.95
N LYS A 437 -7.14 19.12 5.84
CA LYS A 437 -7.03 20.33 6.65
C LYS A 437 -7.32 20.04 8.12
N TRP A 438 -6.54 20.63 9.01
CA TRP A 438 -6.73 20.51 10.46
C TRP A 438 -7.07 21.86 11.07
N SER A 439 -8.01 21.90 12.03
CA SER A 439 -8.30 23.15 12.71
C SER A 439 -7.11 23.60 13.56
N VAL A 440 -6.78 24.88 13.48
CA VAL A 440 -5.71 25.48 14.29
C VAL A 440 -5.94 25.24 15.80
N PRO A 441 -7.16 25.39 16.35
CA PRO A 441 -7.42 25.10 17.76
C PRO A 441 -7.11 23.65 18.16
N LEU A 442 -7.48 22.67 17.32
CA LEU A 442 -7.15 21.26 17.57
C LEU A 442 -5.64 21.04 17.60
N MET A 443 -4.93 21.56 16.60
CA MET A 443 -3.47 21.42 16.51
C MET A 443 -2.76 22.16 17.64
N GLN A 444 -3.26 23.33 18.07
CA GLN A 444 -2.73 24.07 19.21
C GLN A 444 -2.84 23.28 20.50
N ASN A 445 -4.00 22.64 20.71
CA ASN A 445 -4.24 21.84 21.91
C ASN A 445 -3.39 20.56 21.92
N LEU A 446 -3.31 19.86 20.79
CA LEU A 446 -2.67 18.55 20.71
C LEU A 446 -1.15 18.61 20.48
N LEU A 447 -0.67 19.53 19.64
CA LEU A 447 0.70 19.64 19.15
C LEU A 447 1.20 21.10 19.19
N PRO A 448 1.27 21.72 20.38
CA PRO A 448 1.55 23.16 20.51
C PRO A 448 2.90 23.58 19.92
N ARG A 449 3.94 22.74 20.04
CA ARG A 449 5.26 23.04 19.45
C ARG A 449 5.21 23.03 17.93
N HIS A 450 4.56 22.03 17.35
CA HIS A 450 4.43 21.88 15.91
C HIS A 450 3.68 23.05 15.31
N LEU A 451 2.63 23.56 15.98
CA LEU A 451 1.93 24.74 15.51
C LEU A 451 2.84 25.99 15.48
N GLN A 452 3.71 26.20 16.48
CA GLN A 452 4.69 27.30 16.45
C GLN A 452 5.63 27.17 15.25
N ILE A 453 6.15 25.97 15.01
CA ILE A 453 7.05 25.69 13.88
C ILE A 453 6.30 25.90 12.54
N ILE A 454 5.05 25.47 12.43
CA ILE A 454 4.22 25.69 11.24
C ILE A 454 4.01 27.18 10.97
N TYR A 455 3.75 27.99 12.01
CA TYR A 455 3.64 29.44 11.85
C TYR A 455 4.96 30.07 11.39
N GLU A 456 6.10 29.62 11.91
CA GLU A 456 7.43 30.09 11.48
C GLU A 456 7.73 29.69 10.04
N ILE A 457 7.47 28.43 9.65
CA ILE A 457 7.57 27.96 8.25
C ILE A 457 6.70 28.85 7.35
N ASN A 458 5.45 29.08 7.72
CA ASN A 458 4.53 29.91 6.94
C ASN A 458 5.02 31.35 6.81
N LEU A 459 5.49 31.94 7.91
CA LEU A 459 6.00 33.32 7.92
C LEU A 459 7.18 33.48 6.96
N PHE A 460 8.20 32.63 7.08
CA PHE A 460 9.38 32.71 6.21
C PHE A 460 9.04 32.42 4.75
N PHE A 461 8.16 31.45 4.50
CA PHE A 461 7.66 31.17 3.15
C PHE A 461 6.96 32.41 2.55
N LEU A 462 5.99 33.00 3.26
CA LEU A 462 5.27 34.17 2.76
C LEU A 462 6.18 35.39 2.55
N GLN A 463 7.17 35.60 3.43
CA GLN A 463 8.18 36.64 3.22
C GLN A 463 9.02 36.39 1.96
N SER A 464 9.35 35.13 1.65
CA SER A 464 10.06 34.77 0.42
C SER A 464 9.20 35.02 -0.82
N VAL A 465 7.90 34.73 -0.74
CA VAL A 465 6.94 34.98 -1.82
C VAL A 465 6.73 36.47 -2.03
N GLU A 466 6.57 37.27 -0.96
CA GLU A 466 6.43 38.73 -1.05
C GLU A 466 7.67 39.37 -1.69
N LYS A 467 8.88 38.91 -1.33
CA LYS A 467 10.13 39.38 -1.97
C LYS A 467 10.18 39.08 -3.47
N ARG A 468 9.63 37.95 -3.90
CA ARG A 468 9.63 37.51 -5.31
C ARG A 468 8.48 38.13 -6.12
N PHE A 469 7.33 38.37 -5.47
CA PHE A 469 6.10 38.89 -6.08
C PHE A 469 5.59 40.13 -5.33
N PRO A 470 6.36 41.24 -5.25
CA PRO A 470 6.06 42.38 -4.37
C PRO A 470 4.78 43.16 -4.71
N LYS A 471 4.17 42.90 -5.87
CA LYS A 471 2.95 43.58 -6.34
C LYS A 471 1.69 42.70 -6.32
N ASP A 472 1.83 41.40 -6.07
CA ASP A 472 0.68 40.49 -5.97
C ASP A 472 0.52 40.10 -4.50
N ARG A 473 -0.30 40.86 -3.75
CA ARG A 473 -0.59 40.54 -2.35
C ARG A 473 -1.58 39.40 -2.19
N GLU A 474 -2.40 39.14 -3.21
CA GLU A 474 -3.42 38.09 -3.15
C GLU A 474 -2.79 36.70 -3.21
N ILE A 475 -1.65 36.54 -3.90
CA ILE A 475 -0.94 35.26 -3.90
C ILE A 475 -0.61 34.78 -2.48
N LEU A 476 -0.30 35.69 -1.55
CA LEU A 476 0.06 35.35 -0.17
C LEU A 476 -1.09 34.62 0.55
N SER A 477 -2.34 35.06 0.36
CA SER A 477 -3.49 34.37 0.95
C SER A 477 -3.75 33.03 0.27
N ARG A 478 -3.59 32.96 -1.06
CA ARG A 478 -3.79 31.74 -1.85
C ARG A 478 -2.79 30.66 -1.51
N VAL A 479 -1.52 30.97 -1.21
CA VAL A 479 -0.45 29.97 -0.96
C VAL A 479 -0.09 29.74 0.51
N SER A 480 -0.60 30.54 1.44
CA SER A 480 -0.32 30.38 2.89
C SER A 480 -0.60 28.95 3.38
N ILE A 481 0.17 28.42 4.32
CA ILE A 481 -0.17 27.16 4.99
C ILE A 481 -1.44 27.33 5.84
N ILE A 482 -1.61 28.52 6.41
CA ILE A 482 -2.76 28.86 7.24
C ILE A 482 -3.86 29.45 6.36
N GLU A 483 -5.03 28.82 6.41
CA GLU A 483 -6.27 29.35 5.85
C GLU A 483 -6.97 30.21 6.90
N GLU A 484 -7.24 31.47 6.55
CA GLU A 484 -7.90 32.46 7.41
C GLU A 484 -9.43 32.31 7.42
N SER A 485 -9.90 31.07 7.57
CA SER A 485 -11.31 30.69 7.75
C SER A 485 -11.73 30.72 9.22
N HIS A 486 -13.01 30.40 9.51
CA HIS A 486 -13.57 30.41 10.87
C HIS A 486 -14.12 29.01 11.22
N PRO A 487 -13.41 28.18 12.02
CA PRO A 487 -12.08 28.43 12.60
C PRO A 487 -10.96 28.40 11.55
N LYS A 488 -9.78 28.94 11.88
CA LYS A 488 -8.59 28.85 11.01
C LYS A 488 -8.20 27.39 10.79
N MET A 489 -7.69 27.09 9.59
CA MET A 489 -7.29 25.75 9.20
C MET A 489 -5.82 25.69 8.75
N VAL A 490 -5.15 24.58 9.02
CA VAL A 490 -3.81 24.25 8.53
C VAL A 490 -3.96 23.39 7.28
N ARG A 491 -3.47 23.87 6.13
CA ARG A 491 -3.53 23.18 4.83
C ARG A 491 -2.35 22.22 4.67
N MET A 492 -2.57 20.93 4.90
CA MET A 492 -1.47 19.96 4.98
C MET A 492 -0.78 19.73 3.64
N ALA A 493 -1.53 19.69 2.54
CA ALA A 493 -0.93 19.58 1.20
C ALA A 493 0.05 20.73 0.91
N TYR A 494 -0.22 21.93 1.42
CA TYR A 494 0.60 23.11 1.16
C TYR A 494 1.88 23.06 1.99
N LEU A 495 1.76 22.64 3.25
CA LEU A 495 2.90 22.34 4.10
C LEU A 495 3.79 21.24 3.48
N ALA A 496 3.20 20.19 2.91
CA ALA A 496 3.92 19.12 2.22
C ALA A 496 4.70 19.64 1.01
N ILE A 497 4.09 20.47 0.16
CA ILE A 497 4.74 21.08 -1.00
C ILE A 497 5.91 21.98 -0.56
N ILE A 498 5.68 22.85 0.44
CA ILE A 498 6.69 23.79 0.93
C ILE A 498 7.90 23.07 1.54
N GLY A 499 7.65 22.00 2.29
CA GLY A 499 8.70 21.23 2.96
C GLY A 499 9.37 20.12 2.14
N SER A 500 9.03 19.92 0.86
CA SER A 500 9.56 18.81 0.04
C SER A 500 10.29 19.28 -1.22
N HIS A 501 11.46 18.74 -1.55
CA HIS A 501 12.20 19.14 -2.76
C HIS A 501 11.57 18.67 -4.07
N LYS A 502 10.71 17.65 -4.02
CA LYS A 502 9.92 17.17 -5.15
C LYS A 502 8.48 16.90 -4.76
N VAL A 503 7.57 17.20 -5.69
CA VAL A 503 6.16 16.85 -5.64
C VAL A 503 5.84 16.06 -6.90
N ASN A 504 5.11 14.96 -6.79
CA ASN A 504 4.71 14.18 -7.95
C ASN A 504 3.24 13.76 -7.92
N GLY A 505 2.61 13.74 -9.10
CA GLY A 505 1.36 13.03 -9.30
C GLY A 505 1.59 11.56 -9.69
N VAL A 506 0.49 10.85 -9.92
CA VAL A 506 0.45 9.38 -10.06
C VAL A 506 -0.09 8.87 -11.40
N ALA A 507 -0.32 9.80 -12.32
CA ALA A 507 -0.67 9.62 -13.73
C ALA A 507 -0.32 10.93 -14.46
N GLU A 508 -0.11 10.87 -15.76
CA GLU A 508 0.33 12.02 -16.56
C GLU A 508 -0.70 13.18 -16.49
N LEU A 509 -1.95 12.90 -16.87
CA LEU A 509 -3.04 13.88 -16.81
C LEU A 509 -3.27 14.42 -15.38
N HIS A 510 -3.18 13.55 -14.38
CA HIS A 510 -3.28 13.96 -12.98
C HIS A 510 -2.17 14.95 -12.61
N SER A 511 -0.93 14.67 -12.99
CA SER A 511 0.21 15.54 -12.74
C SER A 511 0.08 16.89 -13.46
N ASP A 512 -0.48 16.90 -14.67
CA ASP A 512 -0.78 18.14 -15.40
C ASP A 512 -1.89 18.94 -14.73
N LEU A 513 -2.93 18.27 -14.21
CA LEU A 513 -3.97 18.90 -13.41
C LEU A 513 -3.39 19.54 -12.14
N LEU A 514 -2.49 18.84 -11.44
CA LEU A 514 -1.80 19.41 -10.28
C LEU A 514 -1.05 20.70 -10.63
N LYS A 515 -0.40 20.75 -11.80
CA LYS A 515 0.37 21.92 -12.24
C LYS A 515 -0.51 23.08 -12.71
N THR A 516 -1.61 22.78 -13.39
CA THR A 516 -2.43 23.77 -14.09
C THR A 516 -3.58 24.31 -13.24
N THR A 517 -4.12 23.51 -12.32
CA THR A 517 -5.28 23.90 -11.51
C THR A 517 -4.93 23.93 -10.03
N LEU A 518 -4.60 22.78 -9.43
CA LEU A 518 -4.61 22.61 -7.97
C LEU A 518 -3.47 23.37 -7.27
N PHE A 519 -2.27 23.31 -7.84
CA PHE A 519 -1.05 23.89 -7.25
C PHE A 519 -0.37 24.90 -8.18
N LYS A 520 -1.12 25.53 -9.09
CA LYS A 520 -0.62 26.50 -10.08
C LYS A 520 0.24 27.63 -9.48
N ASP A 521 -0.14 28.15 -8.32
CA ASP A 521 0.58 29.23 -7.66
C ASP A 521 1.92 28.70 -7.11
N PHE A 522 1.98 27.46 -6.63
CA PHE A 522 3.24 26.82 -6.22
C PHE A 522 4.15 26.50 -7.40
N VAL A 523 3.61 26.12 -8.55
CA VAL A 523 4.38 25.99 -9.80
C VAL A 523 5.00 27.33 -10.19
N THR A 524 4.23 28.42 -10.09
CA THR A 524 4.72 29.78 -10.36
C THR A 524 5.84 30.19 -9.40
N ILE A 525 5.73 29.80 -8.12
CA ILE A 525 6.72 30.11 -7.08
C ILE A 525 7.99 29.26 -7.23
N TYR A 526 7.89 27.96 -7.44
CA TYR A 526 9.06 27.07 -7.40
C TYR A 526 9.60 26.68 -8.77
N GLY A 527 8.84 26.89 -9.83
CA GLY A 527 9.14 26.39 -11.17
C GLY A 527 8.51 25.02 -11.44
N PRO A 528 8.27 24.69 -12.73
CA PRO A 528 7.65 23.43 -13.13
C PRO A 528 8.48 22.21 -12.75
N ASP A 529 9.82 22.34 -12.71
CA ASP A 529 10.71 21.23 -12.39
C ASP A 529 10.47 20.66 -10.99
N ARG A 530 9.93 21.42 -10.03
CA ARG A 530 9.61 20.87 -8.70
C ARG A 530 8.46 19.86 -8.74
N PHE A 531 7.62 19.92 -9.77
CA PHE A 531 6.45 19.08 -9.99
C PHE A 531 6.70 18.06 -11.11
N THR A 532 6.82 16.80 -10.74
CA THR A 532 7.05 15.70 -11.70
C THR A 532 5.83 14.78 -11.81
N ASN A 533 5.91 13.81 -12.72
CA ASN A 533 4.96 12.71 -12.82
C ASN A 533 5.70 11.40 -12.58
N VAL A 534 5.08 10.48 -11.86
CA VAL A 534 5.45 9.07 -11.92
C VAL A 534 4.16 8.25 -11.96
N THR A 535 3.79 7.75 -13.13
CA THR A 535 2.58 6.91 -13.26
C THR A 535 2.73 5.66 -12.40
N ASN A 536 1.70 5.34 -11.62
CA ASN A 536 1.65 4.13 -10.80
C ASN A 536 1.86 2.82 -11.58
N GLY A 537 2.10 1.74 -10.83
CA GLY A 537 2.29 0.40 -11.35
C GLY A 537 1.95 -0.68 -10.32
N ILE A 538 2.06 -1.95 -10.72
CA ILE A 538 1.76 -3.12 -9.90
C ILE A 538 2.90 -4.14 -9.97
N THR A 539 3.08 -4.94 -8.91
CA THR A 539 4.07 -6.04 -8.94
C THR A 539 3.55 -7.22 -9.75
N PRO A 540 4.26 -7.68 -10.81
CA PRO A 540 3.87 -8.87 -11.56
C PRO A 540 4.01 -10.17 -10.75
N ARG A 541 4.83 -10.18 -9.68
CA ARG A 541 5.01 -11.37 -8.83
C ARG A 541 3.71 -11.78 -8.16
N ARG A 542 3.00 -10.83 -7.54
CA ARG A 542 1.69 -11.11 -6.91
C ARG A 542 0.57 -11.15 -7.93
N TRP A 543 0.50 -10.15 -8.81
CA TRP A 543 -0.69 -9.94 -9.65
C TRP A 543 -0.71 -10.76 -10.94
N LEU A 544 0.35 -11.49 -11.28
CA LEU A 544 0.38 -12.44 -12.39
C LEU A 544 0.92 -13.79 -11.94
N HIS A 545 2.14 -13.86 -11.41
CA HIS A 545 2.78 -15.15 -11.10
C HIS A 545 2.10 -15.92 -9.95
N GLN A 546 1.71 -15.23 -8.87
CA GLN A 546 0.97 -15.81 -7.75
C GLN A 546 -0.52 -15.98 -8.07
N ALA A 547 -1.17 -14.92 -8.56
CA ALA A 547 -2.62 -14.92 -8.80
C ALA A 547 -3.03 -15.85 -9.97
N ASN A 548 -2.20 -15.95 -11.01
CA ASN A 548 -2.50 -16.67 -12.25
C ASN A 548 -1.30 -17.49 -12.74
N PRO A 549 -0.89 -18.52 -11.97
CA PRO A 549 0.34 -19.27 -12.22
C PRO A 549 0.33 -20.00 -13.57
N ARG A 550 -0.84 -20.45 -14.05
CA ARG A 550 -0.96 -21.10 -15.37
C ARG A 550 -0.70 -20.12 -16.52
N LEU A 551 -1.26 -18.91 -16.45
CA LEU A 551 -0.98 -17.87 -17.45
C LEU A 551 0.49 -17.48 -17.43
N SER A 552 1.05 -17.31 -16.22
CA SER A 552 2.47 -17.00 -16.06
C SER A 552 3.38 -18.10 -16.64
N ALA A 553 3.02 -19.38 -16.47
CA ALA A 553 3.76 -20.51 -17.08
C ALA A 553 3.62 -20.54 -18.61
N LEU A 554 2.44 -20.28 -19.16
CA LEU A 554 2.22 -20.19 -20.60
C LEU A 554 3.06 -19.07 -21.23
N ILE A 555 3.12 -17.90 -20.58
CA ILE A 555 3.98 -16.79 -21.00
C ILE A 555 5.45 -17.20 -20.93
N ALA A 556 5.88 -17.82 -19.82
CA ALA A 556 7.25 -18.26 -19.64
C ALA A 556 7.69 -19.26 -20.73
N GLU A 557 6.81 -20.18 -21.15
CA GLU A 557 7.08 -21.12 -22.24
C GLU A 557 7.40 -20.40 -23.55
N LYS A 558 6.66 -19.33 -23.88
CA LYS A 558 6.86 -18.56 -25.11
C LYS A 558 8.05 -17.61 -25.04
N LEU A 559 8.35 -17.07 -23.86
CA LEU A 559 9.47 -16.14 -23.65
C LEU A 559 10.78 -16.84 -23.27
N GLY A 560 10.77 -18.16 -23.04
CA GLY A 560 11.95 -18.94 -22.68
C GLY A 560 12.34 -18.90 -21.20
N GLY A 561 11.49 -18.37 -20.32
CA GLY A 561 11.74 -18.32 -18.88
C GLY A 561 10.89 -17.29 -18.12
N TYR A 562 11.19 -17.13 -16.83
CA TYR A 562 10.47 -16.22 -15.92
C TYR A 562 11.14 -14.84 -15.76
N ASP A 563 12.08 -14.49 -16.63
CA ASP A 563 12.81 -13.20 -16.56
C ASP A 563 11.87 -12.00 -16.69
N PHE A 564 10.72 -12.17 -17.36
CA PHE A 564 9.69 -11.14 -17.47
C PHE A 564 9.09 -10.69 -16.13
N LEU A 565 9.29 -11.47 -15.04
CA LEU A 565 8.86 -11.08 -13.70
C LEU A 565 9.76 -10.02 -13.05
N LYS A 566 10.97 -9.83 -13.59
CA LYS A 566 11.90 -8.74 -13.26
C LYS A 566 11.94 -7.65 -14.33
N ASP A 567 11.62 -8.00 -15.57
CA ASP A 567 11.49 -7.06 -16.68
C ASP A 567 10.19 -7.30 -17.46
N LEU A 568 9.12 -6.61 -17.05
CA LEU A 568 7.80 -6.80 -17.63
C LEU A 568 7.71 -6.34 -19.09
N THR A 569 8.70 -5.61 -19.62
CA THR A 569 8.72 -5.19 -21.03
C THR A 569 8.82 -6.36 -21.98
N LEU A 570 9.40 -7.48 -21.55
CA LEU A 570 9.51 -8.73 -22.31
C LEU A 570 8.17 -9.38 -22.66
N LEU A 571 7.06 -8.92 -22.07
CA LEU A 571 5.72 -9.38 -22.47
C LEU A 571 5.41 -9.03 -23.93
N ASP A 572 6.07 -8.04 -24.53
CA ASP A 572 5.89 -7.68 -25.94
C ASP A 572 6.11 -8.89 -26.89
N GLY A 573 7.02 -9.79 -26.53
CA GLY A 573 7.34 -10.99 -27.28
C GLY A 573 6.15 -11.95 -27.46
N ILE A 574 5.12 -11.92 -26.60
CA ILE A 574 3.95 -12.79 -26.77
C ILE A 574 3.02 -12.31 -27.90
N GLU A 575 3.18 -11.07 -28.39
CA GLU A 575 2.39 -10.53 -29.50
C GLU A 575 2.59 -11.35 -30.78
N ALA A 576 3.77 -11.95 -30.97
CA ALA A 576 4.07 -12.85 -32.09
C ALA A 576 3.20 -14.13 -32.13
N PHE A 577 2.56 -14.48 -31.01
CA PHE A 577 1.71 -15.67 -30.88
C PHE A 577 0.22 -15.32 -30.85
N VAL A 578 -0.16 -14.05 -31.09
CA VAL A 578 -1.57 -13.63 -31.10
C VAL A 578 -2.39 -14.46 -32.08
N ASP A 579 -1.86 -14.81 -33.26
CA ASP A 579 -2.55 -15.62 -34.27
C ASP A 579 -2.28 -17.14 -34.17
N ASP A 580 -1.51 -17.58 -33.17
CA ASP A 580 -1.28 -19.01 -32.90
C ASP A 580 -2.54 -19.64 -32.28
N LYS A 581 -3.10 -20.61 -32.99
CA LYS A 581 -4.34 -21.31 -32.59
C LYS A 581 -4.19 -22.10 -31.30
N GLU A 582 -3.06 -22.77 -31.07
CA GLU A 582 -2.87 -23.54 -29.83
C GLU A 582 -2.61 -22.59 -28.65
N PHE A 583 -1.91 -21.47 -28.89
CA PHE A 583 -1.73 -20.44 -27.86
C PHE A 583 -3.08 -19.82 -27.43
N ARG A 584 -3.94 -19.42 -28.39
CA ARG A 584 -5.29 -18.91 -28.11
C ARG A 584 -6.15 -19.92 -27.34
N LYS A 585 -6.09 -21.19 -27.73
CA LYS A 585 -6.85 -22.26 -27.08
C LYS A 585 -6.42 -22.47 -25.63
N GLU A 586 -5.12 -22.48 -25.36
CA GLU A 586 -4.61 -22.60 -23.99
C GLU A 586 -4.95 -21.35 -23.16
N TRP A 587 -4.84 -20.15 -23.76
CA TRP A 587 -5.24 -18.90 -23.13
C TRP A 587 -6.72 -18.91 -22.68
N ALA A 588 -7.62 -19.35 -23.57
CA ALA A 588 -9.05 -19.47 -23.28
C ALA A 588 -9.33 -20.51 -22.19
N LEU A 589 -8.61 -21.64 -22.20
CA LEU A 589 -8.74 -22.68 -21.17
C LEU A 589 -8.33 -22.15 -19.80
N ILE A 590 -7.21 -21.43 -19.71
CA ILE A 590 -6.73 -20.82 -18.46
C ILE A 590 -7.76 -19.83 -17.92
N LYS A 591 -8.30 -18.94 -18.76
CA LYS A 591 -9.36 -18.01 -18.36
C LYS A 591 -10.58 -18.74 -17.81
N ARG A 592 -11.05 -19.78 -18.50
CA ARG A 592 -12.19 -20.60 -18.07
C ARG A 592 -11.97 -21.28 -16.72
N GLU A 593 -10.77 -21.79 -16.46
CA GLU A 593 -10.44 -22.40 -15.17
C GLU A 593 -10.38 -21.38 -14.03
N ASN A 594 -9.84 -20.18 -14.28
CA ASN A 594 -9.90 -19.09 -13.32
C ASN A 594 -11.35 -18.70 -13.00
N LYS A 595 -12.22 -18.66 -14.02
CA LYS A 595 -13.66 -18.44 -13.85
C LYS A 595 -14.34 -19.53 -13.04
N LEU A 596 -13.95 -20.79 -13.23
CA LEU A 596 -14.44 -21.90 -12.42
C LEU A 596 -14.03 -21.75 -10.94
N ARG A 597 -12.79 -21.33 -10.67
CA ARG A 597 -12.31 -21.05 -9.30
C ARG A 597 -13.12 -19.93 -8.65
N LEU A 598 -13.41 -18.86 -9.38
CA LEU A 598 -14.27 -17.78 -8.87
C LEU A 598 -15.72 -18.25 -8.68
N ALA A 599 -16.27 -19.03 -9.61
CA ALA A 599 -17.61 -19.61 -9.47
C ALA A 599 -17.74 -20.50 -8.23
N GLN A 600 -16.72 -21.30 -7.93
CA GLN A 600 -16.64 -22.09 -6.69
C GLN A 600 -16.61 -21.21 -5.44
N HIS A 601 -15.84 -20.12 -5.47
CA HIS A 601 -15.81 -19.16 -4.38
C HIS A 601 -17.18 -18.49 -4.17
N ILE A 602 -17.82 -18.02 -5.24
CA ILE A 602 -19.16 -17.43 -5.22
C ILE A 602 -20.17 -18.42 -4.63
N LYS A 603 -20.14 -19.69 -5.07
CA LYS A 603 -21.02 -20.72 -4.55
C LYS A 603 -20.81 -20.96 -3.06
N ALA A 604 -19.56 -21.02 -2.61
CA ALA A 604 -19.22 -21.26 -1.22
C ALA A 604 -19.63 -20.11 -0.28
N THR A 605 -19.58 -18.85 -0.75
CA THR A 605 -19.85 -17.67 0.09
C THR A 605 -21.27 -17.14 -0.02
N THR A 606 -21.90 -17.26 -1.20
CA THR A 606 -23.24 -16.69 -1.47
C THR A 606 -24.33 -17.74 -1.66
N GLY A 607 -23.96 -19.00 -1.90
CA GLY A 607 -24.90 -20.08 -2.23
C GLY A 607 -25.41 -20.07 -3.67
N PHE A 608 -25.12 -19.05 -4.49
CA PHE A 608 -25.52 -19.00 -5.89
C PHE A 608 -24.55 -19.78 -6.80
N ASP A 609 -25.10 -20.53 -7.75
CA ASP A 609 -24.33 -21.10 -8.86
C ASP A 609 -24.27 -20.09 -10.01
N VAL A 610 -23.10 -19.98 -10.64
CA VAL A 610 -22.88 -19.10 -11.79
C VAL A 610 -22.22 -19.87 -12.93
N ASN A 611 -22.63 -19.58 -14.16
CA ASN A 611 -22.13 -20.26 -15.35
C ASN A 611 -20.73 -19.72 -15.74
N PRO A 612 -19.65 -20.53 -15.67
CA PRO A 612 -18.29 -20.09 -16.01
C PRO A 612 -18.08 -19.82 -17.52
N ASN A 613 -19.05 -20.16 -18.38
CA ASN A 613 -19.01 -19.82 -19.80
C ASN A 613 -19.69 -18.47 -20.12
N ALA A 614 -20.43 -17.89 -19.17
CA ALA A 614 -21.00 -16.54 -19.29
C ALA A 614 -19.90 -15.47 -19.22
N LEU A 615 -20.11 -14.29 -19.79
CA LEU A 615 -19.20 -13.15 -19.62
C LEU A 615 -19.11 -12.76 -18.14
N PHE A 616 -17.90 -12.77 -17.56
CA PHE A 616 -17.66 -12.31 -16.19
C PHE A 616 -17.32 -10.82 -16.19
N ASP A 617 -18.28 -10.03 -15.69
CA ASP A 617 -18.28 -8.58 -15.69
C ASP A 617 -18.07 -8.06 -14.26
N VAL A 618 -16.97 -7.35 -14.00
CA VAL A 618 -16.47 -7.13 -12.63
C VAL A 618 -16.32 -5.65 -12.29
N GLN A 619 -16.99 -5.20 -11.22
CA GLN A 619 -16.75 -3.89 -10.60
C GLN A 619 -16.35 -4.05 -9.13
N VAL A 620 -15.04 -4.15 -8.87
CA VAL A 620 -14.50 -4.27 -7.50
C VAL A 620 -13.61 -3.10 -7.10
N LYS A 621 -14.11 -2.27 -6.19
CA LYS A 621 -13.43 -1.07 -5.66
C LYS A 621 -14.22 -0.51 -4.47
N ARG A 622 -13.67 0.46 -3.75
CA ARG A 622 -14.39 1.23 -2.72
C ARG A 622 -15.75 1.71 -3.27
N ILE A 623 -16.82 1.53 -2.50
CA ILE A 623 -18.15 1.99 -2.87
C ILE A 623 -18.26 3.49 -2.60
N HIS A 624 -18.57 4.26 -3.65
CA HIS A 624 -18.68 5.71 -3.58
C HIS A 624 -19.46 6.21 -4.80
N GLU A 625 -20.26 7.27 -4.63
CA GLU A 625 -21.06 7.84 -5.72
C GLU A 625 -20.22 8.21 -6.97
N TYR A 626 -19.04 8.82 -6.84
CA TYR A 626 -18.18 9.14 -8.01
C TYR A 626 -17.62 7.91 -8.73
N LYS A 627 -17.55 6.74 -8.07
CA LYS A 627 -17.11 5.47 -8.68
C LYS A 627 -18.23 4.80 -9.48
N ARG A 628 -19.45 5.33 -9.35
CA ARG A 628 -20.65 4.99 -10.13
C ARG A 628 -21.05 3.53 -10.13
N GLN A 629 -20.94 2.84 -9.00
CA GLN A 629 -21.60 1.53 -8.86
C GLN A 629 -23.12 1.62 -9.09
N GLN A 630 -23.71 2.78 -8.83
CA GLN A 630 -25.11 3.06 -9.17
C GLN A 630 -25.36 3.08 -10.70
N LEU A 631 -24.44 3.61 -11.51
CA LEU A 631 -24.57 3.55 -12.98
C LEU A 631 -24.59 2.10 -13.48
N ASN A 632 -23.68 1.28 -12.95
CA ASN A 632 -23.63 -0.13 -13.30
C ASN A 632 -24.92 -0.87 -12.91
N ILE A 633 -25.34 -0.78 -11.64
CA ILE A 633 -26.55 -1.50 -11.20
C ILE A 633 -27.81 -1.01 -11.93
N PHE A 634 -27.90 0.28 -12.31
CA PHE A 634 -28.99 0.77 -13.15
C PHE A 634 -28.96 0.16 -14.56
N GLY A 635 -27.76 0.02 -15.15
CA GLY A 635 -27.60 -0.68 -16.44
C GLY A 635 -28.00 -2.15 -16.36
N LEU A 636 -27.73 -2.82 -15.24
CA LEU A 636 -28.15 -4.20 -15.03
C LEU A 636 -29.66 -4.35 -14.82
N ILE A 637 -30.31 -3.40 -14.13
CA ILE A 637 -31.77 -3.36 -14.04
C ILE A 637 -32.37 -3.15 -15.44
N HIS A 638 -31.80 -2.23 -16.23
CA HIS A 638 -32.21 -2.04 -17.62
C HIS A 638 -32.08 -3.36 -18.42
N ARG A 639 -30.92 -4.02 -18.37
CA ARG A 639 -30.70 -5.31 -19.05
C ARG A 639 -31.71 -6.37 -18.62
N TYR A 640 -31.97 -6.50 -17.32
CA TYR A 640 -32.97 -7.43 -16.78
C TYR A 640 -34.37 -7.13 -17.33
N LEU A 641 -34.82 -5.88 -17.28
CA LEU A 641 -36.12 -5.45 -17.79
C LEU A 641 -36.24 -5.65 -19.30
N SER A 642 -35.16 -5.47 -20.06
CA SER A 642 -35.12 -5.71 -21.50
C SER A 642 -35.20 -7.21 -21.83
N ILE A 643 -34.48 -8.08 -21.09
CA ILE A 643 -34.58 -9.54 -21.25
C ILE A 643 -35.99 -10.04 -20.93
N LYS A 644 -36.68 -9.45 -19.93
CA LYS A 644 -38.06 -9.84 -19.58
C LYS A 644 -39.06 -9.55 -20.70
N ASP A 645 -38.83 -8.51 -21.49
CA ASP A 645 -39.70 -8.16 -22.63
C ASP A 645 -39.43 -9.01 -23.88
N MET A 646 -38.28 -9.70 -23.95
CA MET A 646 -37.89 -10.50 -25.11
C MET A 646 -38.71 -11.79 -25.25
N SER A 647 -38.98 -12.16 -26.50
CA SER A 647 -39.47 -13.49 -26.86
C SER A 647 -38.44 -14.59 -26.53
N ALA A 648 -38.90 -15.84 -26.48
CA ALA A 648 -38.02 -16.98 -26.21
C ALA A 648 -36.90 -17.13 -27.27
N GLU A 649 -37.17 -16.75 -28.51
CA GLU A 649 -36.23 -16.75 -29.63
C GLU A 649 -35.16 -15.66 -29.50
N GLU A 650 -35.55 -14.48 -29.03
CA GLU A 650 -34.62 -13.36 -28.78
C GLU A 650 -33.71 -13.66 -27.58
N LYS A 651 -34.27 -14.22 -26.51
CA LYS A 651 -33.49 -14.65 -25.32
C LYS A 651 -32.35 -15.59 -25.65
N LYS A 652 -32.48 -16.44 -26.68
CA LYS A 652 -31.41 -17.37 -27.11
C LYS A 652 -30.20 -16.67 -27.73
N LYS A 653 -30.33 -15.41 -28.15
CA LYS A 653 -29.25 -14.61 -28.75
C LYS A 653 -28.53 -13.73 -27.71
N VAL A 654 -29.09 -13.61 -26.51
CA VAL A 654 -28.50 -12.80 -25.43
C VAL A 654 -27.22 -13.46 -24.95
N VAL A 655 -26.13 -12.69 -24.84
CA VAL A 655 -24.90 -13.14 -24.21
C VAL A 655 -25.14 -13.33 -22.71
N PRO A 656 -24.97 -14.56 -22.17
CA PRO A 656 -25.10 -14.79 -20.74
C PRO A 656 -24.05 -14.00 -19.96
N ARG A 657 -24.46 -13.38 -18.85
CA ARG A 657 -23.58 -12.51 -18.06
C ARG A 657 -23.66 -12.77 -16.56
N VAL A 658 -22.50 -12.72 -15.90
CA VAL A 658 -22.38 -12.74 -14.45
C VAL A 658 -21.71 -11.44 -14.03
N SER A 659 -22.51 -10.51 -13.50
CA SER A 659 -22.03 -9.21 -13.03
C SER A 659 -21.68 -9.28 -11.55
N ILE A 660 -20.44 -8.95 -11.22
CA ILE A 660 -19.80 -9.20 -9.93
C ILE A 660 -19.36 -7.87 -9.34
N PHE A 661 -19.99 -7.50 -8.22
CA PHE A 661 -19.62 -6.36 -7.40
C PHE A 661 -18.81 -6.79 -6.19
N GLY A 662 -17.99 -5.88 -5.68
CA GLY A 662 -17.32 -6.06 -4.40
C GLY A 662 -16.66 -4.76 -3.96
N GLY A 663 -16.70 -4.50 -2.66
CA GLY A 663 -16.19 -3.25 -2.13
C GLY A 663 -16.75 -2.90 -0.77
N LYS A 664 -16.05 -2.02 -0.07
CA LYS A 664 -16.44 -1.52 1.24
C LYS A 664 -16.95 -0.08 1.12
N ALA A 665 -18.04 0.24 1.79
CA ALA A 665 -18.48 1.61 2.04
C ALA A 665 -17.85 2.13 3.34
N ALA A 666 -17.55 3.43 3.44
CA ALA A 666 -17.13 4.00 4.72
C ALA A 666 -18.29 3.89 5.75
N PRO A 667 -18.02 3.62 7.05
CA PRO A 667 -19.08 3.30 8.01
C PRO A 667 -20.16 4.39 8.16
N GLY A 668 -19.77 5.66 8.02
CA GLY A 668 -20.67 6.82 8.09
C GLY A 668 -21.25 7.27 6.75
N TYR A 669 -20.89 6.63 5.63
CA TYR A 669 -21.33 7.06 4.31
C TYR A 669 -22.64 6.36 3.92
N TRP A 670 -23.74 7.01 4.27
CA TRP A 670 -25.09 6.48 4.06
C TRP A 670 -25.37 6.10 2.60
N MET A 671 -25.10 6.99 1.63
CA MET A 671 -25.40 6.72 0.22
C MET A 671 -24.62 5.51 -0.34
N ALA A 672 -23.34 5.38 0.02
CA ALA A 672 -22.54 4.22 -0.39
C ALA A 672 -23.09 2.91 0.19
N LYS A 673 -23.58 2.91 1.44
CA LYS A 673 -24.28 1.74 2.02
C LYS A 673 -25.60 1.46 1.32
N THR A 674 -26.37 2.48 0.95
CA THR A 674 -27.61 2.34 0.16
C THR A 674 -27.35 1.71 -1.21
N ILE A 675 -26.23 2.04 -1.86
CA ILE A 675 -25.84 1.40 -3.13
C ILE A 675 -25.53 -0.10 -2.94
N ILE A 676 -24.78 -0.48 -1.89
CA ILE A 676 -24.57 -1.90 -1.55
C ILE A 676 -25.91 -2.59 -1.32
N HIS A 677 -26.83 -1.92 -0.62
CA HIS A 677 -28.17 -2.45 -0.36
C HIS A 677 -28.94 -2.72 -1.65
N LEU A 678 -28.98 -1.74 -2.55
CA LEU A 678 -29.65 -1.88 -3.84
C LEU A 678 -29.07 -3.04 -4.66
N ILE A 679 -27.75 -3.16 -4.74
CA ILE A 679 -27.09 -4.26 -5.49
C ILE A 679 -27.54 -5.62 -4.96
N ASN A 680 -27.55 -5.80 -3.63
CA ASN A 680 -27.96 -7.07 -3.04
C ASN A 680 -29.45 -7.36 -3.25
N LYS A 681 -30.32 -6.34 -3.20
CA LYS A 681 -31.75 -6.52 -3.49
C LYS A 681 -32.04 -6.84 -4.94
N VAL A 682 -31.33 -6.23 -5.88
CA VAL A 682 -31.40 -6.57 -7.29
C VAL A 682 -30.91 -8.01 -7.50
N ALA A 683 -29.80 -8.41 -6.88
CA ALA A 683 -29.29 -9.78 -6.93
C ALA A 683 -30.31 -10.81 -6.43
N ASP A 684 -30.99 -10.53 -5.32
CA ASP A 684 -32.02 -11.40 -4.75
C ASP A 684 -33.19 -11.69 -5.71
N VAL A 685 -33.58 -10.68 -6.50
CA VAL A 685 -34.66 -10.79 -7.50
C VAL A 685 -34.15 -11.48 -8.76
N VAL A 686 -33.09 -10.95 -9.37
CA VAL A 686 -32.57 -11.41 -10.66
C VAL A 686 -32.11 -12.86 -10.58
N ASN A 687 -31.35 -13.24 -9.53
CA ASN A 687 -30.76 -14.58 -9.46
C ASN A 687 -31.80 -15.68 -9.24
N ARG A 688 -32.98 -15.34 -8.70
CA ARG A 688 -34.09 -16.26 -8.42
C ARG A 688 -35.19 -16.24 -9.48
N ASP A 689 -35.10 -15.38 -10.50
CA ASP A 689 -36.10 -15.34 -11.58
C ASP A 689 -35.91 -16.50 -12.56
N PRO A 690 -36.85 -17.47 -12.64
CA PRO A 690 -36.74 -18.59 -13.57
C PRO A 690 -36.84 -18.19 -15.05
N ASP A 691 -37.43 -17.04 -15.37
CA ASP A 691 -37.54 -16.55 -16.76
C ASP A 691 -36.21 -15.98 -17.29
N ILE A 692 -35.28 -15.68 -16.39
CA ILE A 692 -33.92 -15.22 -16.67
C ILE A 692 -32.93 -16.38 -16.60
N GLY A 693 -33.02 -17.22 -15.58
CA GLY A 693 -32.12 -18.35 -15.39
C GLY A 693 -30.65 -17.93 -15.33
N ASP A 694 -29.83 -18.43 -16.26
CA ASP A 694 -28.39 -18.15 -16.36
C ASP A 694 -28.05 -17.05 -17.39
N LEU A 695 -29.04 -16.39 -17.98
CA LEU A 695 -28.79 -15.27 -18.91
C LEU A 695 -28.21 -14.04 -18.19
N LEU A 696 -28.59 -13.83 -16.93
CA LEU A 696 -28.05 -12.78 -16.09
C LEU A 696 -28.00 -13.24 -14.63
N LYS A 697 -26.83 -13.11 -14.01
CA LYS A 697 -26.63 -13.22 -12.55
C LYS A 697 -25.97 -11.95 -12.03
N VAL A 698 -26.40 -11.48 -10.87
CA VAL A 698 -25.81 -10.34 -10.16
C VAL A 698 -25.29 -10.82 -8.82
N ILE A 699 -24.00 -10.67 -8.56
CA ILE A 699 -23.33 -11.18 -7.36
C ILE A 699 -22.66 -10.02 -6.62
N PHE A 700 -22.83 -9.95 -5.31
CA PHE A 700 -22.01 -9.12 -4.44
C PHE A 700 -21.07 -10.02 -3.62
N ILE A 701 -19.76 -9.84 -3.80
CA ILE A 701 -18.74 -10.52 -3.00
C ILE A 701 -18.42 -9.65 -1.80
N GLU A 702 -18.79 -10.12 -0.61
CA GLU A 702 -18.48 -9.43 0.63
C GLU A 702 -16.99 -9.41 0.98
N ASP A 703 -16.60 -8.44 1.78
CA ASP A 703 -15.26 -8.28 2.35
C ASP A 703 -14.15 -8.31 1.28
N TYR A 704 -14.34 -7.58 0.18
CA TYR A 704 -13.32 -7.46 -0.84
C TYR A 704 -11.96 -7.02 -0.23
N ASN A 705 -10.94 -7.84 -0.46
CA ASN A 705 -9.58 -7.70 0.06
C ASN A 705 -8.56 -8.25 -0.99
N VAL A 706 -7.27 -8.33 -0.66
CA VAL A 706 -6.26 -8.80 -1.62
C VAL A 706 -6.45 -10.27 -1.99
N SER A 707 -6.74 -11.14 -1.03
CA SER A 707 -6.98 -12.56 -1.31
C SER A 707 -8.16 -12.78 -2.26
N LYS A 708 -9.25 -12.02 -2.11
CA LYS A 708 -10.37 -12.08 -3.05
C LYS A 708 -9.99 -11.50 -4.42
N ALA A 709 -9.24 -10.40 -4.45
CA ALA A 709 -8.74 -9.82 -5.71
C ALA A 709 -7.83 -10.79 -6.50
N GLU A 710 -7.01 -11.61 -5.82
CA GLU A 710 -6.16 -12.65 -6.42
C GLU A 710 -6.96 -13.78 -7.10
N ILE A 711 -8.26 -13.92 -6.79
CA ILE A 711 -9.17 -14.85 -7.46
C ILE A 711 -9.98 -14.13 -8.54
N ILE A 712 -10.42 -12.90 -8.26
CA ILE A 712 -11.31 -12.11 -9.12
C ILE A 712 -10.59 -11.61 -10.37
N CYS A 713 -9.39 -11.02 -10.24
CA CYS A 713 -8.67 -10.45 -11.37
C CYS A 713 -8.34 -11.48 -12.48
N PRO A 714 -7.83 -12.68 -12.16
CA PRO A 714 -7.59 -13.72 -13.17
C PRO A 714 -8.84 -14.22 -13.90
N ALA A 715 -10.00 -14.16 -13.25
CA ALA A 715 -11.28 -14.66 -13.75
C ALA A 715 -12.10 -13.64 -14.55
N SER A 716 -11.78 -12.35 -14.47
CA SER A 716 -12.51 -11.29 -15.16
C SER A 716 -12.33 -11.37 -16.67
N ASP A 717 -13.44 -11.28 -17.41
CA ASP A 717 -13.44 -11.08 -18.86
C ASP A 717 -13.47 -9.57 -19.16
N ILE A 718 -14.35 -8.83 -18.49
CA ILE A 718 -14.32 -7.37 -18.44
C ILE A 718 -14.26 -6.84 -17.00
N SER A 719 -13.72 -5.64 -16.86
CA SER A 719 -13.70 -4.89 -15.61
C SER A 719 -14.18 -3.45 -15.80
N GLU A 720 -15.02 -3.00 -14.87
CA GLU A 720 -15.73 -1.72 -14.89
C GLU A 720 -14.90 -0.62 -14.21
N HIS A 721 -14.41 0.32 -15.01
CA HIS A 721 -13.62 1.48 -14.61
C HIS A 721 -14.30 2.79 -14.99
N ILE A 722 -15.48 2.98 -14.40
CA ILE A 722 -16.51 3.92 -14.86
C ILE A 722 -16.70 5.15 -13.98
N SER A 723 -15.66 5.63 -13.29
CA SER A 723 -15.80 6.83 -12.47
C SER A 723 -16.16 8.05 -13.34
N THR A 724 -16.83 9.07 -12.78
CA THR A 724 -17.07 10.33 -13.52
C THR A 724 -15.72 10.88 -14.01
N ALA A 725 -15.62 11.29 -15.27
CA ALA A 725 -14.35 11.73 -15.84
C ALA A 725 -13.73 12.89 -15.03
N GLY A 726 -12.41 12.86 -14.83
CA GLY A 726 -11.69 13.85 -14.02
C GLY A 726 -11.78 13.63 -12.51
N THR A 727 -12.19 12.44 -12.03
CA THR A 727 -12.26 12.16 -10.58
C THR A 727 -11.24 11.13 -10.10
N GLU A 728 -10.64 10.34 -11.01
CA GLU A 728 -9.60 9.37 -10.69
C GLU A 728 -8.19 9.94 -10.88
N GLY A 729 -7.37 9.90 -9.83
CA GLY A 729 -5.95 10.25 -9.97
C GLY A 729 -5.14 9.22 -10.77
N SER A 730 -5.56 7.96 -10.79
CA SER A 730 -4.87 6.85 -11.48
C SER A 730 -5.80 5.62 -11.57
N GLY A 731 -5.39 4.44 -11.10
CA GLY A 731 -6.23 3.23 -11.04
C GLY A 731 -5.41 1.95 -11.13
N THR A 732 -4.90 1.45 -9.99
CA THR A 732 -4.02 0.26 -10.01
C THR A 732 -4.77 -1.05 -10.18
N SER A 733 -6.09 -1.13 -9.93
CA SER A 733 -6.85 -2.34 -10.24
C SER A 733 -7.05 -2.53 -11.74
N ASN A 734 -7.17 -1.43 -12.50
CA ASN A 734 -7.24 -1.44 -13.96
C ASN A 734 -6.08 -2.24 -14.54
N MET A 735 -4.87 -1.92 -14.08
CA MET A 735 -3.62 -2.59 -14.48
C MET A 735 -3.64 -4.09 -14.16
N LYS A 736 -4.25 -4.50 -13.04
CA LYS A 736 -4.30 -5.92 -12.61
C LYS A 736 -5.22 -6.74 -13.51
N PHE A 737 -6.37 -6.17 -13.88
CA PHE A 737 -7.31 -6.84 -14.78
C PHE A 737 -6.69 -7.03 -16.16
N VAL A 738 -6.09 -5.98 -16.72
CA VAL A 738 -5.46 -6.04 -18.03
C VAL A 738 -4.27 -6.98 -18.05
N LEU A 739 -3.41 -6.98 -17.02
CA LEU A 739 -2.29 -7.93 -16.90
C LEU A 739 -2.74 -9.41 -16.83
N ASN A 740 -4.01 -9.65 -16.47
CA ASN A 740 -4.63 -10.98 -16.45
C ASN A 740 -5.53 -11.27 -17.67
N GLY A 741 -5.45 -10.43 -18.71
CA GLY A 741 -6.22 -10.58 -19.94
C GLY A 741 -7.70 -10.21 -19.84
N GLY A 742 -8.12 -9.54 -18.75
CA GLY A 742 -9.43 -8.89 -18.70
C GLY A 742 -9.42 -7.57 -19.47
N LEU A 743 -10.48 -7.29 -20.22
CA LEU A 743 -10.62 -6.02 -20.95
C LEU A 743 -11.30 -4.97 -20.07
N ILE A 744 -11.16 -3.69 -20.42
CA ILE A 744 -11.76 -2.59 -19.67
C ILE A 744 -12.98 -2.08 -20.42
N ILE A 745 -14.07 -1.88 -19.67
CA ILE A 745 -15.09 -0.89 -19.99
C ILE A 745 -14.91 0.29 -19.03
N GLY A 746 -14.83 1.51 -19.54
CA GLY A 746 -14.45 2.64 -18.70
C GLY A 746 -14.66 4.00 -19.33
N THR A 747 -14.58 5.03 -18.48
CA THR A 747 -14.49 6.41 -18.92
C THR A 747 -13.07 6.77 -19.33
N CYS A 748 -12.91 7.85 -20.10
CA CYS A 748 -11.61 8.45 -20.40
C CYS A 748 -11.06 9.19 -19.15
N ASP A 749 -10.69 8.43 -18.12
CA ASP A 749 -10.27 8.94 -16.81
C ASP A 749 -9.14 8.11 -16.17
N GLY A 750 -8.32 8.76 -15.35
CA GLY A 750 -7.25 8.13 -14.58
C GLY A 750 -6.35 7.20 -15.41
N ALA A 751 -6.12 5.98 -14.92
CA ALA A 751 -5.26 5.00 -15.57
C ALA A 751 -5.81 4.44 -16.90
N ASN A 752 -7.11 4.63 -17.23
CA ASN A 752 -7.66 4.15 -18.49
C ASN A 752 -7.00 4.84 -19.69
N ILE A 753 -6.64 6.12 -19.55
CA ILE A 753 -5.99 6.91 -20.61
C ILE A 753 -4.64 6.28 -20.98
N GLU A 754 -3.81 6.03 -19.97
CA GLU A 754 -2.48 5.45 -20.19
C GLU A 754 -2.59 4.00 -20.63
N ILE A 755 -3.53 3.22 -20.10
CA ILE A 755 -3.77 1.85 -20.58
C ILE A 755 -4.15 1.87 -22.06
N THR A 756 -5.06 2.76 -22.47
CA THR A 756 -5.47 2.94 -23.87
C THR A 756 -4.27 3.24 -24.76
N ARG A 757 -3.36 4.11 -24.31
CA ARG A 757 -2.12 4.44 -25.03
C ARG A 757 -1.25 3.19 -25.26
N GLU A 758 -1.06 2.37 -24.23
CA GLU A 758 -0.18 1.20 -24.32
C GLU A 758 -0.84 0.05 -25.10
N ILE A 759 -2.11 -0.30 -24.83
CA ILE A 759 -2.76 -1.47 -25.44
C ILE A 759 -3.43 -1.18 -26.78
N GLY A 760 -3.68 0.10 -27.10
CA GLY A 760 -4.40 0.56 -28.28
C GLY A 760 -5.92 0.69 -28.07
N GLU A 761 -6.52 1.72 -28.67
CA GLU A 761 -7.95 2.06 -28.56
C GLU A 761 -8.89 0.91 -28.97
N GLN A 762 -8.47 0.06 -29.91
CA GLN A 762 -9.26 -1.08 -30.37
C GLN A 762 -9.41 -2.21 -29.33
N ASN A 763 -8.67 -2.15 -28.23
CA ASN A 763 -8.60 -3.18 -27.18
C ASN A 763 -9.25 -2.74 -25.85
N ILE A 764 -9.93 -1.59 -25.83
CA ILE A 764 -10.65 -1.05 -24.67
C ILE A 764 -12.03 -0.51 -25.10
N PHE A 765 -13.02 -0.58 -24.22
CA PHE A 765 -14.37 -0.09 -24.45
C PHE A 765 -14.60 1.22 -23.70
N LEU A 766 -14.34 2.34 -24.36
CA LEU A 766 -14.51 3.68 -23.77
C LEU A 766 -15.93 4.22 -23.99
N PHE A 767 -16.46 4.96 -23.01
CA PHE A 767 -17.74 5.67 -23.10
C PHE A 767 -17.78 6.91 -22.21
N GLY A 768 -18.90 7.64 -22.27
CA GLY A 768 -19.21 8.75 -21.38
C GLY A 768 -18.60 10.07 -21.82
N ASN A 769 -18.88 11.11 -21.04
CA ASN A 769 -18.38 12.46 -21.26
C ASN A 769 -16.90 12.59 -20.88
N LEU A 770 -16.22 13.58 -21.46
CA LEU A 770 -14.82 13.91 -21.16
C LEU A 770 -14.73 14.83 -19.94
N ALA A 771 -13.55 14.87 -19.31
CA ALA A 771 -13.33 15.67 -18.09
C ALA A 771 -13.56 17.17 -18.34
N GLU A 772 -13.25 17.69 -19.53
CA GLU A 772 -13.50 19.08 -19.90
C GLU A 772 -14.99 19.47 -19.93
N ASP A 773 -15.90 18.52 -20.19
CA ASP A 773 -17.34 18.79 -20.34
C ASP A 773 -18.10 18.75 -19.00
N VAL A 774 -17.49 18.20 -17.94
CA VAL A 774 -18.16 17.86 -16.69
C VAL A 774 -18.75 19.08 -15.99
N GLU A 775 -18.02 20.18 -15.90
CA GLU A 775 -18.50 21.39 -15.20
C GLU A 775 -19.65 22.07 -15.95
N ASP A 776 -19.62 22.08 -17.27
CA ASP A 776 -20.70 22.61 -18.10
C ASP A 776 -21.97 21.76 -18.00
N LEU A 777 -21.82 20.43 -17.95
CA LEU A 777 -22.92 19.50 -17.69
C LEU A 777 -23.54 19.75 -16.31
N ARG A 778 -22.72 19.80 -15.25
CA ARG A 778 -23.18 20.12 -13.89
C ARG A 778 -23.93 21.44 -13.84
N HIS A 779 -23.38 22.48 -14.47
CA HIS A 779 -24.05 23.78 -14.56
C HIS A 779 -25.42 23.67 -15.24
N ARG A 780 -25.53 22.91 -16.35
CA ARG A 780 -26.82 22.67 -17.01
C ARG A 780 -27.82 21.90 -16.16
N HIS A 781 -27.37 20.94 -15.35
CA HIS A 781 -28.25 20.22 -14.40
C HIS A 781 -28.84 21.14 -13.33
N PHE A 782 -28.04 22.06 -12.78
CA PHE A 782 -28.50 22.97 -11.73
C PHE A 782 -29.37 24.12 -12.24
N TYR A 783 -29.09 24.64 -13.44
CA TYR A 783 -29.73 25.86 -13.95
C TYR A 783 -30.62 25.66 -15.19
N GLY A 784 -30.58 24.48 -15.82
CA GLY A 784 -31.35 24.14 -17.02
C GLY A 784 -32.61 23.30 -16.72
N ASP A 785 -33.31 22.92 -17.80
CA ASP A 785 -34.43 21.97 -17.75
C ASP A 785 -33.87 20.54 -17.87
N PHE A 786 -33.56 19.91 -16.73
CA PHE A 786 -33.10 18.53 -16.68
C PHE A 786 -34.24 17.56 -16.94
N LYS A 787 -34.02 16.59 -17.85
CA LYS A 787 -34.95 15.49 -18.13
C LYS A 787 -34.18 14.18 -18.19
N LEU A 788 -34.68 13.19 -17.47
CA LEU A 788 -34.17 11.83 -17.53
C LEU A 788 -34.44 11.20 -18.90
N ASP A 789 -33.48 10.43 -19.37
CA ASP A 789 -33.67 9.57 -20.54
C ASP A 789 -34.77 8.53 -20.24
N PRO A 790 -35.67 8.22 -21.19
CA PRO A 790 -36.77 7.27 -20.97
C PRO A 790 -36.31 5.88 -20.52
N GLN A 791 -35.12 5.44 -20.92
CA GLN A 791 -34.58 4.13 -20.52
C GLN A 791 -34.14 4.15 -19.05
N LEU A 792 -33.58 5.26 -18.56
CA LEU A 792 -33.24 5.44 -17.15
C LEU A 792 -34.49 5.68 -16.30
N GLU A 793 -35.47 6.43 -16.81
CA GLU A 793 -36.77 6.61 -16.17
C GLU A 793 -37.47 5.26 -15.94
N ARG A 794 -37.42 4.36 -16.93
CA ARG A 794 -37.93 2.98 -16.79
C ARG A 794 -37.27 2.22 -15.63
N VAL A 795 -35.95 2.35 -15.46
CA VAL A 795 -35.22 1.75 -14.33
C VAL A 795 -35.68 2.33 -13.00
N PHE A 796 -35.81 3.65 -12.93
CA PHE A 796 -36.22 4.35 -11.71
C PHE A 796 -37.65 3.96 -11.32
N ASN A 797 -38.55 3.85 -12.29
CA ASN A 797 -39.92 3.38 -12.06
C ASN A 797 -39.95 1.95 -11.50
N ALA A 798 -39.13 1.02 -12.01
CA ALA A 798 -39.06 -0.32 -11.45
C ALA A 798 -38.62 -0.33 -9.96
N ILE A 799 -37.69 0.56 -9.58
CA ILE A 799 -37.27 0.72 -8.19
C ILE A 799 -38.40 1.36 -7.35
N LYS A 800 -39.03 2.42 -7.85
CA LYS A 800 -40.13 3.15 -7.19
C LYS A 800 -41.41 2.31 -7.03
N ASP A 801 -41.64 1.36 -7.93
CA ASP A 801 -42.76 0.43 -7.89
C ASP A 801 -42.53 -0.72 -6.89
N GLY A 802 -41.36 -0.78 -6.25
CA GLY A 802 -41.04 -1.75 -5.20
C GLY A 802 -40.60 -3.11 -5.73
N MET A 803 -40.14 -3.22 -6.99
CA MET A 803 -39.66 -4.48 -7.56
C MET A 803 -38.51 -5.10 -6.74
N PHE A 804 -37.69 -4.26 -6.10
CA PHE A 804 -36.50 -4.66 -5.35
C PHE A 804 -36.62 -4.43 -3.83
N GLY A 805 -37.84 -4.30 -3.28
CA GLY A 805 -38.06 -4.09 -1.85
C GLY A 805 -38.80 -2.79 -1.52
N ASP A 806 -38.57 -2.23 -0.34
CA ASP A 806 -39.23 -0.99 0.07
C ASP A 806 -38.67 0.20 -0.71
N LYS A 807 -39.50 0.80 -1.57
CA LYS A 807 -39.17 1.97 -2.38
C LYS A 807 -38.62 3.15 -1.57
N ASN A 808 -39.00 3.29 -0.30
CA ASN A 808 -38.53 4.39 0.53
C ASN A 808 -37.03 4.27 0.84
N GLU A 809 -36.47 3.06 0.87
CA GLU A 809 -35.05 2.80 1.16
C GLU A 809 -34.13 3.38 0.06
N PHE A 810 -34.62 3.53 -1.16
CA PHE A 810 -33.84 4.01 -2.32
C PHE A 810 -34.19 5.43 -2.77
N SER A 811 -35.19 6.07 -2.15
CA SER A 811 -35.69 7.39 -2.55
C SER A 811 -34.59 8.44 -2.64
N ALA A 812 -33.76 8.59 -1.60
CA ALA A 812 -32.69 9.58 -1.60
C ALA A 812 -31.60 9.30 -2.67
N LEU A 813 -31.36 8.03 -3.02
CA LEU A 813 -30.44 7.68 -4.12
C LEU A 813 -31.00 8.17 -5.46
N LEU A 814 -32.30 7.96 -5.72
CA LEU A 814 -32.93 8.44 -6.96
C LEU A 814 -33.05 9.97 -6.98
N ASN A 815 -33.46 10.59 -5.88
CA ASN A 815 -33.60 12.04 -5.76
C ASN A 815 -32.25 12.77 -5.88
N SER A 816 -31.13 12.12 -5.54
CA SER A 816 -29.79 12.68 -5.79
C SER A 816 -29.55 13.00 -7.28
N ILE A 817 -30.21 12.23 -8.17
CA ILE A 817 -30.13 12.37 -9.62
C ILE A 817 -31.31 13.23 -10.13
N GLU A 818 -32.54 12.92 -9.71
CA GLU A 818 -33.75 13.61 -10.19
C GLU A 818 -33.89 15.06 -9.73
N GLU A 819 -33.52 15.35 -8.48
CA GLU A 819 -33.88 16.59 -7.78
C GLU A 819 -32.66 17.39 -7.30
N HIS A 820 -31.47 16.77 -7.26
CA HIS A 820 -30.26 17.37 -6.70
C HIS A 820 -29.09 17.45 -7.70
N GLY A 821 -29.42 17.50 -8.99
CA GLY A 821 -28.53 17.94 -10.05
C GLY A 821 -27.51 16.91 -10.52
N ASP A 822 -27.70 15.62 -10.20
CA ASP A 822 -26.91 14.48 -10.70
C ASP A 822 -25.40 14.79 -10.80
N TYR A 823 -24.79 15.17 -9.69
CA TYR A 823 -23.43 15.72 -9.67
C TYR A 823 -22.37 14.79 -10.31
N TYR A 824 -22.65 13.48 -10.37
CA TYR A 824 -21.77 12.46 -10.92
C TYR A 824 -22.16 12.01 -12.34
N LEU A 825 -23.10 12.71 -12.98
CA LEU A 825 -23.47 12.53 -14.38
C LEU A 825 -23.86 11.08 -14.69
N VAL A 826 -24.64 10.47 -13.80
CA VAL A 826 -25.15 9.10 -14.00
C VAL A 826 -26.13 9.08 -15.18
N SER A 827 -26.97 10.11 -15.29
CA SER A 827 -27.98 10.25 -16.33
C SER A 827 -27.38 10.56 -17.69
N ASP A 828 -26.41 11.47 -17.78
CA ASP A 828 -25.78 11.84 -19.06
C ASP A 828 -25.01 10.67 -19.68
N ASP A 829 -24.31 9.89 -18.86
CA ASP A 829 -23.50 8.77 -19.35
C ASP A 829 -24.33 7.48 -19.53
N PHE A 830 -25.57 7.41 -19.04
CA PHE A 830 -26.36 6.17 -19.02
C PHE A 830 -26.54 5.55 -20.40
N ASN A 831 -26.94 6.34 -21.40
CA ASN A 831 -27.19 5.82 -22.73
C ASN A 831 -25.91 5.37 -23.44
N SER A 832 -24.82 6.12 -23.29
CA SER A 832 -23.53 5.71 -23.85
C SER A 832 -23.01 4.44 -23.17
N TYR A 833 -23.18 4.31 -21.86
CA TYR A 833 -22.82 3.13 -21.09
C TYR A 833 -23.53 1.86 -21.57
N ILE A 834 -24.86 1.88 -21.72
CA ILE A 834 -25.61 0.71 -22.19
C ILE A 834 -25.28 0.36 -23.65
N THR A 835 -25.05 1.37 -24.51
CA THR A 835 -24.63 1.16 -25.91
C THR A 835 -23.25 0.49 -25.97
N THR A 836 -22.30 0.93 -25.14
CA THR A 836 -20.98 0.31 -25.08
C THR A 836 -21.04 -1.13 -24.57
N HIS A 837 -21.99 -1.45 -23.68
CA HIS A 837 -22.24 -2.84 -23.27
C HIS A 837 -22.79 -3.72 -24.40
N GLU A 838 -23.56 -3.17 -25.35
CA GLU A 838 -23.95 -3.89 -26.56
C GLU A 838 -22.72 -4.21 -27.43
N MET A 839 -21.79 -3.27 -27.57
CA MET A 839 -20.52 -3.50 -28.27
C MET A 839 -19.66 -4.58 -27.59
N VAL A 840 -19.65 -4.63 -26.26
CA VAL A 840 -18.99 -5.70 -25.51
C VAL A 840 -19.62 -7.06 -25.83
N ASP A 841 -20.96 -7.14 -25.83
CA ASP A 841 -21.66 -8.39 -26.14
C ASP A 841 -21.35 -8.87 -27.57
N GLU A 842 -21.36 -7.96 -28.55
CA GLU A 842 -20.98 -8.25 -29.94
C GLU A 842 -19.53 -8.75 -30.06
N ALA A 843 -18.58 -8.07 -29.40
CA ALA A 843 -17.17 -8.46 -29.41
C ALA A 843 -16.96 -9.83 -28.73
N PHE A 844 -17.68 -10.11 -27.66
CA PHE A 844 -17.58 -11.39 -26.95
C PHE A 844 -18.13 -12.56 -27.76
N LEU A 845 -19.11 -12.34 -28.64
CA LEU A 845 -19.58 -13.40 -29.56
C LEU A 845 -18.49 -13.82 -30.55
N ASN A 846 -17.58 -12.92 -30.92
CA ASN A 846 -16.41 -13.20 -31.75
C ASN A 846 -15.20 -13.62 -30.91
N GLN A 847 -15.17 -14.88 -30.47
CA GLN A 847 -14.11 -15.40 -29.58
C GLN A 847 -12.68 -15.27 -30.13
N ASP A 848 -12.48 -15.37 -31.44
CA ASP A 848 -11.14 -15.21 -32.04
C ASP A 848 -10.62 -13.78 -31.87
N GLU A 849 -11.48 -12.78 -32.13
CA GLU A 849 -11.13 -11.38 -31.92
C GLU A 849 -10.99 -11.06 -30.44
N TRP A 850 -11.88 -11.56 -29.58
CA TRP A 850 -11.82 -11.38 -28.13
C TRP A 850 -10.47 -11.83 -27.55
N LEU A 851 -10.03 -13.03 -27.93
CA LEU A 851 -8.75 -13.58 -27.49
C LEU A 851 -7.57 -12.78 -28.03
N ALA A 852 -7.63 -12.32 -29.28
CA ALA A 852 -6.60 -11.44 -29.85
C ALA A 852 -6.49 -10.12 -29.07
N LYS A 853 -7.61 -9.49 -28.71
CA LYS A 853 -7.63 -8.29 -27.85
C LYS A 853 -7.02 -8.60 -26.48
N SER A 854 -7.45 -9.68 -25.83
CA SER A 854 -6.96 -10.11 -24.51
C SER A 854 -5.44 -10.34 -24.47
N ILE A 855 -4.90 -11.08 -25.45
CA ILE A 855 -3.46 -11.36 -25.56
C ILE A 855 -2.66 -10.09 -25.83
N THR A 856 -3.10 -9.29 -26.81
CA THR A 856 -2.42 -8.04 -27.18
C THR A 856 -2.38 -7.07 -26.00
N SER A 857 -3.47 -6.99 -25.23
CA SER A 857 -3.52 -6.19 -24.03
C SER A 857 -2.47 -6.60 -23.01
N VAL A 858 -2.34 -7.91 -22.70
CA VAL A 858 -1.30 -8.41 -21.78
C VAL A 858 0.11 -8.15 -22.32
N ALA A 859 0.33 -8.37 -23.61
CA ALA A 859 1.63 -8.18 -24.25
C ALA A 859 2.19 -6.76 -24.06
N ARG A 860 1.30 -5.77 -23.93
CA ARG A 860 1.65 -4.35 -23.85
C ARG A 860 1.55 -3.76 -22.44
N MET A 861 1.51 -4.61 -21.40
CA MET A 861 1.43 -4.14 -20.01
C MET A 861 2.78 -3.79 -19.36
N GLY A 862 3.91 -3.91 -20.08
CA GLY A 862 5.25 -3.69 -19.54
C GLY A 862 5.44 -2.37 -18.79
N PHE A 863 4.86 -1.28 -19.31
CA PHE A 863 4.93 0.06 -18.71
C PHE A 863 4.37 0.10 -17.28
N PHE A 864 3.37 -0.71 -16.94
CA PHE A 864 2.69 -0.67 -15.64
C PHE A 864 3.36 -1.52 -14.55
N SER A 865 4.61 -1.96 -14.77
CA SER A 865 5.39 -2.64 -13.74
C SER A 865 5.77 -1.68 -12.61
N MET A 866 5.57 -2.10 -11.36
CA MET A 866 6.06 -1.37 -10.19
C MET A 866 7.60 -1.24 -10.17
N ASP A 867 8.32 -2.11 -10.88
CA ASP A 867 9.78 -2.03 -10.95
C ASP A 867 10.23 -0.79 -11.73
N ARG A 868 9.57 -0.50 -12.86
CA ARG A 868 9.75 0.73 -13.64
C ARG A 868 9.48 1.96 -12.79
N VAL A 869 8.34 1.96 -12.09
CA VAL A 869 7.97 3.03 -11.15
C VAL A 869 9.07 3.24 -10.11
N THR A 870 9.56 2.16 -9.50
CA THR A 870 10.57 2.24 -8.44
C THR A 870 11.90 2.82 -8.95
N ASN A 871 12.34 2.43 -10.15
CA ASN A 871 13.51 3.02 -10.79
C ASN A 871 13.32 4.51 -11.09
N GLU A 872 12.15 4.93 -11.60
CA GLU A 872 11.86 6.35 -11.84
C GLU A 872 11.90 7.18 -10.55
N TYR A 873 11.36 6.68 -9.43
CA TYR A 873 11.50 7.34 -8.12
C TYR A 873 12.96 7.34 -7.66
N ALA A 874 13.69 6.24 -7.83
CA ALA A 874 15.08 6.13 -7.42
C ALA A 874 15.98 7.14 -8.14
N ASP A 875 15.80 7.30 -9.44
CA ASP A 875 16.64 8.15 -10.29
C ASP A 875 16.26 9.64 -10.18
N SER A 876 14.96 9.96 -10.19
CA SER A 876 14.48 11.34 -10.36
C SER A 876 14.07 12.06 -9.07
N ILE A 877 13.88 11.31 -7.97
CA ILE A 877 13.36 11.85 -6.70
C ILE A 877 14.31 11.55 -5.54
N TRP A 878 14.67 10.27 -5.34
CA TRP A 878 15.43 9.83 -4.17
C TRP A 878 16.94 9.91 -4.36
N ASN A 879 17.41 9.80 -5.60
CA ASN A 879 18.82 9.72 -5.99
C ASN A 879 19.52 8.60 -5.21
N ILE A 880 19.03 7.37 -5.39
CA ILE A 880 19.49 6.17 -4.69
C ILE A 880 19.85 5.08 -5.68
N GLU A 881 20.89 4.31 -5.35
CA GLU A 881 21.39 3.20 -6.18
C GLU A 881 21.05 1.86 -5.52
N PRO A 882 20.88 0.78 -6.31
CA PRO A 882 20.72 -0.55 -5.78
C PRO A 882 22.01 -1.02 -5.07
N LEU A 883 21.85 -1.78 -3.99
CA LEU A 883 22.98 -2.37 -3.27
C LEU A 883 23.31 -3.74 -3.85
N GLU A 884 24.51 -3.89 -4.41
CA GLU A 884 24.98 -5.19 -4.90
C GLU A 884 24.94 -6.27 -3.82
N VAL A 885 24.28 -7.38 -4.13
CA VAL A 885 24.30 -8.58 -3.30
C VAL A 885 25.54 -9.40 -3.67
N LYS A 886 26.56 -9.37 -2.81
CA LYS A 886 27.74 -10.25 -2.90
C LYS A 886 27.55 -11.45 -1.98
N ASP A 887 27.88 -12.62 -2.48
CA ASP A 887 27.82 -13.89 -1.75
C ASP A 887 28.81 -13.98 -0.59
#